data_AF-A0A7R9HI43-F1
#
_entry.id   AF-A0A7R9HI43-F1
#
_cell.length_a   1.000
_cell.length_b   1.000
_cell.length_c   1.000
_cell.angle_alpha   90.00
_cell.angle_beta   90.00
_cell.angle_gamma   90.00
#
_symmetry.space_group_name_H-M   'P 1'
#
loop_
_entity.id
_entity.type
_entity.pdbx_description
1 polymer ?
#
loop_
_entity_poly.entity_id
_entity_poly.type
_entity_poly.pdbx_seq_one_letter_code
_entity_poly.pdbx_strand_id
1 'polypeptide(L)'
;MPPREDDPLTSTLPGLWKYPTNRDAPLKSGILWLEGKREDDGAEGLWRVHDDLYDVSTFVDKHPGGADWLKLTKGTDITEAFESHHITNHAESTLKKFFIRKATTRRNSPYTFEENGFYKTLKRRVREILGNNYSGPSHRSILIADLFVITTLLLSVLAAHGGDFLLGSLAGVFLCYTAISAHNFFHQKDNFRMYYFDLSLMSSRDWRISHAMSHHAYPNTLLDLEISLFEPVIQWLPTKKSLGYKIISWIYSPIVYSFVFFSQAVIRDATPLILPSLMMVFGKTGVLDTLLMWAWIVLVGSFLLAGIGFNAGHHHPGVFHDGDAPRKDRDWGLGQLDAVKDRKWISANILLVLTNFGNHALHHLFPTVDHDKLYDLKGVFKQTCKEFGVDFELAGVWECIAGQFRQLARDKYPTYRDSSLKSGLIWIKGKQEDDGAEGLWRIHDDLYDLSSWMEVHPGGSEWLDITKGTDITEAFEAHHLSKIPEAMLKNFHVRAASTRRNSPYTFKEDGFYRTLKKRVQEALEKEPKPKVGEILLFLYEDWRISHALSHHLYPNTMLDLEVSMMEPVLQWLPYESKSTLHKYGSWLWSPLIYSSMFHGQLIIRLSLIFHGYLDNVRKTDIIPLILPSLMYFLSGSGLLQTLVTWSWILVTGSFFFGLIGINGAHHHPDVFMDGDTPRQQFTKSTPSSPPKLFPRAAFYSKGLVFLSFPYRVNVKGNFVIYRCREDADWGLGQLDTLRDRPDIQSNLFLALTQFGHHALHHLFPTVDHSRLEKLYPIMMETCKEFGIEYEEKSIWDMLSGQFQQLARTTPNPHPPGYKP
;
A
#
# COMPACT_ATOMS: atom_id res chain seq x y z
N MET A 1 12.28 8.12 6.98
CA MET A 1 13.69 8.23 7.44
C MET A 1 14.49 7.11 6.78
N PRO A 2 15.84 7.10 6.78
CA PRO A 2 16.57 5.87 6.43
C PRO A 2 16.24 4.77 7.47
N PRO A 3 16.42 3.47 7.13
CA PRO A 3 16.26 2.35 8.07
C PRO A 3 17.12 2.55 9.34
N ARG A 4 16.78 1.82 10.42
CA ARG A 4 17.60 1.66 11.64
C ARG A 4 19.05 1.26 11.28
N GLU A 5 19.92 2.23 10.99
CA GLU A 5 21.35 1.99 10.73
C GLU A 5 22.19 2.10 12.02
N ASP A 6 21.73 2.82 13.05
CA ASP A 6 22.64 3.32 14.09
C ASP A 6 22.37 2.81 15.53
N ASP A 7 21.15 2.38 15.89
CA ASP A 7 20.85 1.83 17.23
C ASP A 7 19.53 1.01 17.28
N PRO A 8 19.55 -0.33 17.41
CA PRO A 8 18.35 -1.14 17.57
C PRO A 8 17.63 -0.93 18.90
N LEU A 9 18.26 -0.25 19.87
CA LEU A 9 17.70 0.02 21.20
C LEU A 9 16.81 1.27 21.24
N THR A 10 16.82 2.10 20.19
CA THR A 10 16.00 3.32 20.16
C THR A 10 14.74 3.10 19.31
N SER A 11 13.57 3.46 19.86
CA SER A 11 12.30 3.45 19.12
C SER A 11 12.22 4.61 18.14
N THR A 12 11.58 4.41 16.99
CA THR A 12 11.26 5.53 16.08
C THR A 12 10.06 6.34 16.54
N LEU A 13 9.26 5.86 17.51
CA LEU A 13 8.11 6.57 18.03
C LEU A 13 8.50 7.63 19.08
N PRO A 14 8.12 8.90 18.89
CA PRO A 14 8.35 9.94 19.90
C PRO A 14 7.60 9.60 21.19
N GLY A 15 8.31 9.56 22.32
CA GLY A 15 7.72 9.29 23.64
C GLY A 15 8.00 7.89 24.19
N LEU A 16 8.39 6.93 23.34
CA LEU A 16 9.00 5.68 23.78
C LEU A 16 10.52 5.87 23.90
N TRP A 17 10.95 6.52 24.99
CA TRP A 17 12.33 7.00 25.15
C TRP A 17 13.25 5.99 25.86
N LYS A 18 12.68 4.96 26.50
CA LYS A 18 13.44 3.86 27.12
C LYS A 18 13.19 2.56 26.37
N TYR A 19 14.26 1.84 26.04
CA TYR A 19 14.17 0.48 25.54
C TYR A 19 13.53 -0.42 26.62
N PRO A 20 12.51 -1.23 26.30
CA PRO A 20 11.76 -1.94 27.32
C PRO A 20 12.63 -2.93 28.10
N THR A 21 12.58 -2.81 29.42
CA THR A 21 13.25 -3.74 30.34
C THR A 21 12.72 -5.16 30.13
N ASN A 22 13.60 -6.16 30.24
CA ASN A 22 13.31 -7.59 30.01
C ASN A 22 12.89 -7.99 28.59
N ARG A 23 12.87 -7.07 27.61
CA ARG A 23 12.52 -7.40 26.22
C ARG A 23 13.40 -8.51 25.62
N ASP A 24 14.69 -8.46 25.89
CA ASP A 24 15.68 -9.41 25.34
C ASP A 24 16.02 -10.54 26.32
N ALA A 25 15.18 -10.77 27.32
CA ALA A 25 15.34 -11.91 28.23
C ALA A 25 15.34 -13.23 27.43
N PRO A 26 16.20 -14.21 27.76
CA PRO A 26 16.26 -15.50 27.05
C PRO A 26 14.94 -16.27 27.09
N LEU A 27 14.20 -16.15 28.18
CA LEU A 27 12.83 -16.64 28.33
C LEU A 27 11.91 -15.43 28.36
N LYS A 28 10.95 -15.37 27.43
CA LYS A 28 9.99 -14.26 27.32
C LYS A 28 8.63 -14.73 27.84
N SER A 29 7.97 -13.91 28.65
CA SER A 29 6.65 -14.21 29.20
C SER A 29 5.91 -12.93 29.57
N GLY A 30 4.59 -13.02 29.72
CA GLY A 30 3.78 -11.89 30.20
C GLY A 30 4.21 -11.40 31.59
N ILE A 31 4.68 -12.28 32.46
CA ILE A 31 5.16 -11.92 33.79
C ILE A 31 6.41 -11.04 33.70
N LEU A 32 7.41 -11.45 32.92
CA LEU A 32 8.65 -10.67 32.75
C LEU A 32 8.40 -9.33 32.06
N TRP A 33 7.42 -9.28 31.15
CA TRP A 33 6.97 -8.04 30.54
C TRP A 33 6.35 -7.09 31.57
N LEU A 34 5.48 -7.58 32.46
CA LEU A 34 4.91 -6.79 33.56
C LEU A 34 5.99 -6.32 34.55
N GLU A 35 6.97 -7.16 34.87
CA GLU A 35 8.11 -6.77 35.72
C GLU A 35 8.92 -5.64 35.08
N GLY A 36 9.22 -5.74 33.78
CA GLY A 36 9.89 -4.65 33.05
C GLY A 36 9.08 -3.35 33.05
N LYS A 37 7.76 -3.45 32.84
CA LYS A 37 6.84 -2.30 32.93
C LYS A 37 6.86 -1.65 34.31
N ARG A 38 6.92 -2.42 35.40
CA ARG A 38 6.99 -1.86 36.77
C ARG A 38 8.26 -1.04 36.99
N GLU A 39 9.36 -1.42 36.36
CA GLU A 39 10.61 -0.66 36.41
C GLU A 39 10.58 0.58 35.52
N ASP A 40 9.92 0.50 34.36
CA ASP A 40 9.96 1.52 33.32
C ASP A 40 8.92 2.63 33.49
N ASP A 41 7.76 2.31 34.06
CA ASP A 41 6.56 3.17 34.03
C ASP A 41 6.54 4.28 35.09
N GLY A 42 7.40 4.17 36.09
CA GLY A 42 7.46 5.14 37.19
C GLY A 42 6.15 5.25 37.97
N ALA A 43 5.42 4.14 38.11
CA ALA A 43 4.15 4.10 38.84
C ALA A 43 4.32 3.92 40.37
N GLU A 44 5.57 3.82 40.87
CA GLU A 44 5.90 3.81 42.31
C GLU A 44 5.16 2.72 43.12
N GLY A 45 4.88 1.56 42.52
CA GLY A 45 4.11 0.48 43.16
C GLY A 45 2.59 0.73 43.26
N LEU A 46 2.12 1.84 42.70
CA LEU A 46 0.71 2.23 42.55
C LEU A 46 0.23 1.97 41.10
N TRP A 47 -0.98 2.41 40.76
CA TRP A 47 -1.47 2.42 39.38
C TRP A 47 -1.32 3.83 38.81
N ARG A 48 -0.66 3.95 37.67
CA ARG A 48 -0.52 5.24 36.98
C ARG A 48 -1.55 5.32 35.84
N VAL A 49 -2.28 6.43 35.79
CA VAL A 49 -3.15 6.80 34.66
C VAL A 49 -2.83 8.25 34.30
N HIS A 50 -2.39 8.47 33.07
CA HIS A 50 -1.75 9.69 32.61
C HIS A 50 -0.56 10.07 33.53
N ASP A 51 -0.54 11.29 34.05
CA ASP A 51 0.50 11.76 34.97
C ASP A 51 0.09 11.68 36.45
N ASP A 52 -0.97 10.93 36.76
CA ASP A 52 -1.53 10.80 38.10
C ASP A 52 -1.34 9.36 38.65
N LEU A 53 -1.04 9.26 39.94
CA LEU A 53 -0.89 8.01 40.68
C LEU A 53 -2.09 7.76 41.60
N TYR A 54 -2.60 6.52 41.55
CA TYR A 54 -3.82 6.11 42.24
C TYR A 54 -3.57 4.87 43.09
N ASP A 55 -4.16 4.85 44.30
CA ASP A 55 -4.24 3.65 45.14
C ASP A 55 -5.65 3.06 45.08
N VAL A 56 -5.85 2.12 44.16
CA VAL A 56 -7.13 1.41 44.00
C VAL A 56 -7.18 0.10 44.79
N SER A 57 -6.27 -0.14 45.75
CA SER A 57 -6.17 -1.41 46.49
C SER A 57 -7.50 -1.84 47.14
N THR A 58 -8.25 -0.89 47.69
CA THR A 58 -9.57 -1.14 48.33
C THR A 58 -10.72 -1.36 47.35
N PHE A 59 -10.46 -1.11 46.06
CA PHE A 59 -11.42 -1.24 44.95
C PHE A 59 -11.16 -2.45 44.06
N VAL A 60 -9.97 -3.07 44.12
CA VAL A 60 -9.57 -4.21 43.27
C VAL A 60 -10.65 -5.29 43.19
N ASP A 61 -11.11 -5.80 44.34
CA ASP A 61 -12.11 -6.89 44.37
C ASP A 61 -13.54 -6.41 44.08
N LYS A 62 -13.76 -5.09 43.97
CA LYS A 62 -15.03 -4.46 43.60
C LYS A 62 -15.07 -3.99 42.14
N HIS A 63 -13.97 -4.16 41.42
CA HIS A 63 -13.85 -3.68 40.05
C HIS A 63 -14.87 -4.39 39.13
N PRO A 64 -15.77 -3.64 38.44
CA PRO A 64 -16.79 -4.25 37.59
C PRO A 64 -16.22 -5.13 36.47
N GLY A 65 -15.02 -4.80 35.97
CA GLY A 65 -14.31 -5.57 34.95
C GLY A 65 -13.55 -6.80 35.46
N GLY A 66 -13.59 -7.10 36.76
CA GLY A 66 -12.85 -8.22 37.36
C GLY A 66 -11.54 -7.78 38.02
N ALA A 67 -11.13 -8.51 39.07
CA ALA A 67 -10.01 -8.14 39.92
C ALA A 67 -8.64 -8.38 39.26
N ASP A 68 -8.56 -9.35 38.35
CA ASP A 68 -7.30 -9.79 37.74
C ASP A 68 -6.58 -8.68 36.99
N TRP A 69 -7.31 -7.82 36.27
CA TRP A 69 -6.74 -6.68 35.56
C TRP A 69 -5.93 -5.77 36.46
N LEU A 70 -6.47 -5.42 37.64
CA LEU A 70 -5.80 -4.54 38.60
C LEU A 70 -4.72 -5.28 39.39
N LYS A 71 -4.93 -6.58 39.72
CA LYS A 71 -3.94 -7.40 40.41
C LYS A 71 -2.66 -7.57 39.57
N LEU A 72 -2.79 -7.84 38.28
CA LEU A 72 -1.66 -8.03 37.37
C LEU A 72 -0.87 -6.73 37.14
N THR A 73 -1.59 -5.63 36.94
CA THR A 73 -1.02 -4.31 36.57
C THR A 73 -0.61 -3.44 37.76
N LYS A 74 -0.66 -3.95 38.99
CA LYS A 74 -0.17 -3.20 40.14
C LYS A 74 1.29 -2.79 39.91
N GLY A 75 1.58 -1.51 40.08
CA GLY A 75 2.91 -0.94 39.86
C GLY A 75 3.23 -0.56 38.41
N THR A 76 2.26 -0.54 37.49
CA THR A 76 2.48 -0.15 36.09
C THR A 76 1.68 1.10 35.69
N ASP A 77 2.04 1.68 34.54
CA ASP A 77 1.22 2.65 33.81
C ASP A 77 0.19 1.88 32.98
N ILE A 78 -1.08 2.15 33.27
CA ILE A 78 -2.25 1.51 32.64
C ILE A 78 -3.08 2.50 31.83
N THR A 79 -2.51 3.63 31.40
CA THR A 79 -3.25 4.69 30.70
C THR A 79 -3.94 4.20 29.43
N GLU A 80 -3.22 3.50 28.55
CA GLU A 80 -3.78 3.01 27.28
C GLU A 80 -4.88 1.97 27.52
N ALA A 81 -4.67 1.06 28.48
CA ALA A 81 -5.69 0.10 28.89
C ALA A 81 -6.91 0.78 29.52
N PHE A 82 -6.70 1.79 30.37
CA PHE A 82 -7.76 2.57 31.00
C PHE A 82 -8.62 3.30 29.96
N GLU A 83 -7.98 3.99 29.01
CA GLU A 83 -8.68 4.74 27.97
C GLU A 83 -9.43 3.83 26.99
N SER A 84 -8.83 2.70 26.58
CA SER A 84 -9.42 1.77 25.60
C SER A 84 -10.57 0.91 26.13
N HIS A 85 -10.53 0.53 27.41
CA HIS A 85 -11.51 -0.41 27.98
C HIS A 85 -12.71 0.30 28.64
N HIS A 86 -12.62 1.60 28.93
CA HIS A 86 -13.70 2.38 29.54
C HIS A 86 -14.34 3.34 28.55
N ILE A 87 -15.53 3.00 28.05
CA ILE A 87 -16.25 3.86 27.09
C ILE A 87 -16.96 5.02 27.79
N THR A 88 -17.53 4.81 28.98
CA THR A 88 -18.30 5.82 29.73
C THR A 88 -17.43 6.63 30.69
N ASN A 89 -17.93 7.80 31.11
CA ASN A 89 -17.23 8.68 32.06
C ASN A 89 -17.29 8.21 33.54
N HIS A 90 -17.94 7.07 33.80
CA HIS A 90 -18.11 6.55 35.16
C HIS A 90 -16.77 6.14 35.78
N ALA A 91 -15.88 5.54 34.97
CA ALA A 91 -14.55 5.12 35.41
C ALA A 91 -13.70 6.31 35.85
N GLU A 92 -13.65 7.38 35.04
CA GLU A 92 -12.91 8.61 35.35
C GLU A 92 -13.44 9.29 36.63
N SER A 93 -14.77 9.31 36.79
CA SER A 93 -15.41 9.86 37.99
C SER A 93 -15.12 9.04 39.25
N THR A 94 -15.05 7.71 39.12
CA THR A 94 -14.73 6.80 40.22
C THR A 94 -13.26 6.86 40.59
N LEU A 95 -12.37 6.93 39.60
CA LEU A 95 -10.92 6.94 39.77
C LEU A 95 -10.44 8.12 40.62
N LYS A 96 -11.08 9.30 40.51
CA LYS A 96 -10.77 10.50 41.31
C LYS A 96 -10.75 10.26 42.83
N LYS A 97 -11.53 9.29 43.33
CA LYS A 97 -11.60 8.96 44.77
C LYS A 97 -10.32 8.30 45.30
N PHE A 98 -9.49 7.77 44.41
CA PHE A 98 -8.28 7.00 44.72
C PHE A 98 -7.00 7.77 44.38
N PHE A 99 -7.12 9.04 43.98
CA PHE A 99 -5.97 9.87 43.63
C PHE A 99 -5.08 10.12 44.84
N ILE A 100 -3.78 9.93 44.67
CA ILE A 100 -2.77 10.18 45.70
C ILE A 100 -1.98 11.45 45.38
N ARG A 101 -1.31 11.46 44.22
CA ARG A 101 -0.46 12.57 43.76
C ARG A 101 -0.12 12.42 42.29
N LYS A 102 0.51 13.44 41.70
CA LYS A 102 1.11 13.35 40.36
C LYS A 102 2.39 12.53 40.38
N ALA A 103 2.66 11.79 39.31
CA ALA A 103 3.93 11.14 39.07
C ALA A 103 5.04 12.17 38.87
N THR A 104 6.24 11.88 39.36
CA THR A 104 7.41 12.77 39.22
C THR A 104 8.22 12.50 37.96
N THR A 105 8.01 11.34 37.33
CA THR A 105 8.71 10.88 36.13
C THR A 105 7.85 11.07 34.89
N ARG A 106 8.49 11.24 33.73
CA ARG A 106 7.80 11.23 32.42
C ARG A 106 7.32 9.81 32.09
N ARG A 107 6.12 9.69 31.49
CA ARG A 107 5.61 8.42 30.94
C ARG A 107 6.54 7.85 29.87
N ASN A 108 6.71 6.52 29.85
CA ASN A 108 7.36 5.80 28.76
C ASN A 108 6.30 5.24 27.79
N SER A 109 5.59 6.13 27.10
CA SER A 109 4.56 5.78 26.12
C SER A 109 4.64 6.71 24.91
N PRO A 110 4.48 6.18 23.68
CA PRO A 110 4.53 6.99 22.49
C PRO A 110 3.25 7.81 22.26
N TYR A 111 2.16 7.54 22.99
CA TYR A 111 0.83 8.04 22.64
C TYR A 111 0.30 9.15 23.55
N THR A 112 -0.63 9.93 23.00
CA THR A 112 -1.41 10.98 23.69
C THR A 112 -2.92 10.74 23.51
N PHE A 113 -3.71 11.36 24.39
CA PHE A 113 -5.18 11.25 24.45
C PHE A 113 -5.82 12.64 24.55
N GLU A 114 -5.51 13.50 23.58
CA GLU A 114 -6.03 14.87 23.55
C GLU A 114 -7.56 14.87 23.42
N GLU A 115 -8.25 15.76 24.13
CA GLU A 115 -9.72 15.75 24.19
C GLU A 115 -10.37 15.99 22.81
N ASN A 116 -9.73 16.80 21.96
CA ASN A 116 -10.16 17.04 20.57
C ASN A 116 -9.41 16.16 19.55
N GLY A 117 -8.61 15.19 20.03
CA GLY A 117 -7.94 14.21 19.19
C GLY A 117 -8.92 13.21 18.57
N PHE A 118 -8.43 12.42 17.62
CA PHE A 118 -9.21 11.43 16.89
C PHE A 118 -9.83 10.41 17.85
N TYR A 119 -9.04 9.82 18.75
CA TYR A 119 -9.54 8.74 19.60
C TYR A 119 -10.63 9.21 20.55
N LYS A 120 -10.42 10.32 21.26
CA LYS A 120 -11.42 10.86 22.22
C LYS A 120 -12.69 11.32 21.49
N THR A 121 -12.56 11.85 20.29
CA THR A 121 -13.71 12.18 19.43
C THR A 121 -14.50 10.94 19.04
N LEU A 122 -13.85 9.90 18.54
CA LEU A 122 -14.51 8.65 18.19
C LEU A 122 -15.16 8.00 19.42
N LYS A 123 -14.46 7.95 20.55
CA LYS A 123 -14.95 7.38 21.82
C LYS A 123 -16.23 8.07 22.31
N ARG A 124 -16.34 9.41 22.22
CA ARG A 124 -17.58 10.14 22.56
C ARG A 124 -18.75 9.72 21.68
N ARG A 125 -18.53 9.59 20.37
CA ARG A 125 -19.60 9.21 19.43
C ARG A 125 -20.01 7.75 19.59
N VAL A 126 -19.05 6.85 19.83
CA VAL A 126 -19.32 5.44 20.14
C VAL A 126 -20.16 5.31 21.42
N ARG A 127 -19.89 6.14 22.43
CA ARG A 127 -20.70 6.20 23.65
C ARG A 127 -22.15 6.60 23.39
N GLU A 128 -22.40 7.52 22.46
CA GLU A 128 -23.77 7.91 22.09
C GLU A 128 -24.54 6.76 21.45
N ILE A 129 -23.86 5.91 20.66
CA ILE A 129 -24.48 4.75 20.00
C ILE A 129 -24.72 3.61 20.99
N LEU A 130 -23.70 3.23 21.78
CA LEU A 130 -23.79 2.07 22.66
C LEU A 130 -24.52 2.37 23.99
N GLY A 131 -24.60 3.64 24.37
CA GLY A 131 -25.13 4.08 25.65
C GLY A 131 -24.41 3.45 26.84
N ASN A 132 -25.16 3.17 27.91
CA ASN A 132 -24.63 2.52 29.11
C ASN A 132 -24.60 0.98 29.03
N ASN A 133 -25.18 0.38 27.99
CA ASN A 133 -25.35 -1.09 27.85
C ASN A 133 -24.33 -1.74 26.90
N TYR A 134 -23.11 -1.19 26.86
CA TYR A 134 -22.06 -1.69 25.98
C TYR A 134 -21.40 -2.97 26.52
N SER A 135 -21.38 -3.17 27.84
CA SER A 135 -20.63 -4.25 28.50
C SER A 135 -21.25 -5.65 28.30
N GLY A 136 -20.38 -6.65 28.23
CA GLY A 136 -20.75 -8.07 28.25
C GLY A 136 -21.03 -8.66 26.86
N PRO A 137 -20.98 -10.00 26.76
CA PRO A 137 -21.04 -10.68 25.48
C PRO A 137 -22.46 -10.74 24.93
N SER A 138 -22.60 -10.75 23.60
CA SER A 138 -23.91 -10.94 22.97
C SER A 138 -24.36 -12.40 23.05
N HIS A 139 -25.68 -12.65 23.05
CA HIS A 139 -26.21 -14.01 23.00
C HIS A 139 -25.72 -14.79 21.78
N ARG A 140 -25.49 -14.11 20.65
CA ARG A 140 -25.00 -14.73 19.42
C ARG A 140 -23.54 -15.16 19.59
N SER A 141 -22.70 -14.29 20.14
CA SER A 141 -21.29 -14.59 20.43
C SER A 141 -21.15 -15.76 21.42
N ILE A 142 -21.99 -15.79 22.46
CA ILE A 142 -22.08 -16.91 23.40
C ILE A 142 -22.42 -18.21 22.68
N LEU A 143 -23.51 -18.23 21.91
CA LEU A 143 -24.00 -19.44 21.25
C LEU A 143 -22.96 -19.98 20.26
N ILE A 144 -22.31 -19.12 19.49
CA ILE A 144 -21.28 -19.51 18.52
C ILE A 144 -20.08 -20.14 19.24
N ALA A 145 -19.56 -19.51 20.30
CA ALA A 145 -18.42 -20.03 21.06
C ALA A 145 -18.75 -21.38 21.73
N ASP A 146 -19.93 -21.51 22.33
CA ASP A 146 -20.39 -22.76 22.96
C ASP A 146 -20.54 -23.88 21.93
N LEU A 147 -21.09 -23.58 20.75
CA LEU A 147 -21.19 -24.56 19.65
C LEU A 147 -19.81 -24.99 19.14
N PHE A 148 -18.85 -24.07 19.04
CA PHE A 148 -17.49 -24.42 18.63
C PHE A 148 -16.82 -25.36 19.62
N VAL A 149 -16.86 -25.07 20.92
CA VAL A 149 -16.24 -25.96 21.91
C VAL A 149 -16.93 -27.33 21.96
N ILE A 150 -18.27 -27.37 21.92
CA ILE A 150 -19.01 -28.65 21.88
C ILE A 150 -18.60 -29.46 20.64
N THR A 151 -18.49 -28.80 19.48
CA THR A 151 -18.08 -29.45 18.24
C THR A 151 -16.64 -29.96 18.31
N THR A 152 -15.71 -29.19 18.89
CA THR A 152 -14.33 -29.63 19.15
C THR A 152 -14.33 -30.90 20.00
N LEU A 153 -15.03 -30.90 21.14
CA LEU A 153 -15.06 -32.05 22.06
C LEU A 153 -15.65 -33.31 21.39
N LEU A 154 -16.77 -33.16 20.67
CA LEU A 154 -17.41 -34.28 19.96
C LEU A 154 -16.52 -34.86 18.86
N LEU A 155 -15.94 -33.99 18.01
CA LEU A 155 -15.07 -34.44 16.93
C LEU A 155 -13.78 -35.07 17.46
N SER A 156 -13.20 -34.56 18.55
CA SER A 156 -12.03 -35.17 19.19
C SER A 156 -12.32 -36.59 19.67
N VAL A 157 -13.47 -36.81 20.32
CA VAL A 157 -13.89 -38.15 20.79
C VAL A 157 -14.13 -39.10 19.61
N LEU A 158 -14.83 -38.65 18.57
CA LEU A 158 -15.09 -39.46 17.38
C LEU A 158 -13.80 -39.80 16.61
N ALA A 159 -12.89 -38.83 16.50
CA ALA A 159 -11.58 -39.02 15.86
C ALA A 159 -10.74 -40.06 16.63
N ALA A 160 -10.72 -39.97 17.97
CA ALA A 160 -10.09 -40.99 18.80
C ALA A 160 -10.74 -42.36 18.58
N HIS A 161 -12.07 -42.45 18.69
CA HIS A 161 -12.80 -43.71 18.57
C HIS A 161 -12.53 -44.45 17.26
N GLY A 162 -12.48 -43.73 16.14
CA GLY A 162 -12.22 -44.30 14.82
C GLY A 162 -10.73 -44.39 14.44
N GLY A 163 -9.82 -43.78 15.20
CA GLY A 163 -8.43 -43.56 14.78
C GLY A 163 -8.30 -42.69 13.51
N ASP A 164 -9.28 -41.82 13.24
CA ASP A 164 -9.40 -41.06 12.00
C ASP A 164 -8.72 -39.68 12.10
N PHE A 165 -7.56 -39.54 11.49
CA PHE A 165 -6.78 -38.30 11.46
C PHE A 165 -7.38 -37.21 10.57
N LEU A 166 -8.27 -37.53 9.62
CA LEU A 166 -9.03 -36.51 8.89
C LEU A 166 -10.07 -35.88 9.82
N LEU A 167 -10.78 -36.72 10.59
CA LEU A 167 -11.72 -36.23 11.59
C LEU A 167 -10.99 -35.47 12.72
N GLY A 168 -9.79 -35.92 13.09
CA GLY A 168 -8.88 -35.19 13.98
C GLY A 168 -8.45 -33.84 13.41
N SER A 169 -8.19 -33.75 12.10
CA SER A 169 -7.89 -32.46 11.45
C SER A 169 -9.08 -31.51 11.52
N LEU A 170 -10.31 -32.01 11.33
CA LEU A 170 -11.53 -31.22 11.51
C LEU A 170 -11.71 -30.77 12.97
N ALA A 171 -11.43 -31.64 13.94
CA ALA A 171 -11.39 -31.26 15.35
C ALA A 171 -10.36 -30.15 15.61
N GLY A 172 -9.19 -30.20 14.95
CA GLY A 172 -8.17 -29.14 14.99
C GLY A 172 -8.65 -27.80 14.42
N VAL A 173 -9.41 -27.82 13.32
CA VAL A 173 -10.08 -26.61 12.77
C VAL A 173 -11.03 -25.99 13.81
N PHE A 174 -11.87 -26.81 14.44
CA PHE A 174 -12.81 -26.32 15.45
C PHE A 174 -12.11 -25.92 16.76
N LEU A 175 -10.98 -26.54 17.12
CA LEU A 175 -10.14 -26.10 18.23
C LEU A 175 -9.57 -24.69 17.96
N CYS A 176 -9.12 -24.42 16.73
CA CYS A 176 -8.73 -23.07 16.31
C CYS A 176 -9.90 -22.08 16.45
N TYR A 177 -11.09 -22.40 15.96
CA TYR A 177 -12.27 -21.53 16.12
C TYR A 177 -12.70 -21.34 17.57
N THR A 178 -12.56 -22.36 18.40
CA THR A 178 -12.77 -22.29 19.85
C THR A 178 -11.80 -21.29 20.48
N ALA A 179 -10.52 -21.37 20.13
CA ALA A 179 -9.51 -20.42 20.62
C ALA A 179 -9.76 -18.98 20.12
N ILE A 180 -10.05 -18.79 18.83
CA ILE A 180 -10.31 -17.45 18.26
C ILE A 180 -11.59 -16.85 18.84
N SER A 181 -12.65 -17.63 19.07
CA SER A 181 -13.88 -17.09 19.66
C SER A 181 -13.72 -16.76 21.15
N ALA A 182 -12.93 -17.54 21.89
CA ALA A 182 -12.58 -17.28 23.29
C ALA A 182 -11.90 -15.91 23.48
N HIS A 183 -11.18 -15.43 22.46
CA HIS A 183 -10.58 -14.08 22.38
C HIS A 183 -11.53 -12.98 22.86
N ASN A 184 -12.76 -12.99 22.34
CA ASN A 184 -13.79 -11.98 22.62
C ASN A 184 -14.09 -11.89 24.13
N PHE A 185 -13.95 -12.99 24.86
CA PHE A 185 -14.27 -13.09 26.27
C PHE A 185 -13.11 -12.68 27.19
N PHE A 186 -11.87 -12.64 26.69
CA PHE A 186 -10.73 -12.21 27.50
C PHE A 186 -10.77 -10.77 27.89
N HIS A 187 -11.19 -9.91 26.95
CA HIS A 187 -11.28 -8.45 27.10
C HIS A 187 -12.45 -8.00 27.99
N GLN A 188 -13.29 -8.94 28.38
CA GLN A 188 -14.46 -8.72 29.23
C GLN A 188 -14.15 -9.11 30.68
N LYS A 189 -15.13 -8.89 31.56
CA LYS A 189 -15.10 -9.39 32.94
C LYS A 189 -14.83 -10.90 32.94
N ASP A 190 -14.08 -11.36 33.94
CA ASP A 190 -13.83 -12.78 34.21
C ASP A 190 -15.11 -13.60 34.04
N ASN A 191 -15.03 -14.57 33.14
CA ASN A 191 -16.13 -15.44 32.75
C ASN A 191 -15.55 -16.79 32.31
N PHE A 192 -16.31 -17.87 32.45
CA PHE A 192 -15.76 -19.20 32.22
C PHE A 192 -15.37 -19.49 30.76
N ARG A 193 -15.91 -18.74 29.78
CA ARG A 193 -15.65 -18.98 28.34
C ARG A 193 -14.25 -18.54 27.92
N MET A 194 -13.58 -17.71 28.72
CA MET A 194 -12.17 -17.41 28.51
C MET A 194 -11.32 -18.70 28.50
N TYR A 195 -11.66 -19.68 29.34
CA TYR A 195 -10.92 -20.94 29.47
C TYR A 195 -11.12 -21.88 28.27
N TYR A 196 -11.99 -21.56 27.31
CA TYR A 196 -12.09 -22.31 26.05
C TYR A 196 -10.78 -22.27 25.25
N PHE A 197 -10.04 -21.16 25.35
CA PHE A 197 -8.71 -21.04 24.76
C PHE A 197 -7.71 -22.00 25.39
N ASP A 198 -7.87 -22.33 26.67
CA ASP A 198 -6.90 -23.14 27.40
C ASP A 198 -6.92 -24.60 26.94
N LEU A 199 -7.97 -25.01 26.23
CA LEU A 199 -8.02 -26.29 25.50
C LEU A 199 -6.94 -26.39 24.41
N SER A 200 -6.37 -25.26 23.98
CA SER A 200 -5.32 -25.19 22.95
C SER A 200 -3.90 -25.38 23.47
N LEU A 201 -3.69 -25.64 24.76
CA LEU A 201 -2.39 -25.57 25.48
C LEU A 201 -1.89 -24.15 25.77
N MET A 202 -2.48 -23.11 25.19
CA MET A 202 -2.14 -21.72 25.53
C MET A 202 -2.85 -21.28 26.82
N SER A 203 -2.36 -20.24 27.49
CA SER A 203 -2.99 -19.72 28.71
C SER A 203 -3.75 -18.43 28.45
N SER A 204 -5.06 -18.44 28.71
CA SER A 204 -5.96 -17.28 28.74
C SER A 204 -5.40 -16.13 29.58
N ARG A 205 -4.80 -16.45 30.72
CA ARG A 205 -4.18 -15.47 31.62
C ARG A 205 -2.92 -14.85 31.02
N ASP A 206 -2.03 -15.64 30.44
CA ASP A 206 -0.82 -15.11 29.80
C ASP A 206 -1.18 -14.34 28.52
N TRP A 207 -2.19 -14.78 27.78
CA TRP A 207 -2.65 -14.13 26.56
C TRP A 207 -3.42 -12.81 26.84
N ARG A 208 -4.08 -12.66 28.00
CA ARG A 208 -4.52 -11.34 28.48
C ARG A 208 -3.36 -10.36 28.63
N ILE A 209 -2.18 -10.83 29.05
CA ILE A 209 -1.01 -9.96 29.18
C ILE A 209 -0.40 -9.68 27.80
N SER A 210 -0.09 -10.73 27.02
CA SER A 210 0.58 -10.55 25.72
C SER A 210 -0.29 -9.84 24.70
N HIS A 211 -1.56 -10.21 24.59
CA HIS A 211 -2.43 -9.69 23.57
C HIS A 211 -3.21 -8.46 24.05
N ALA A 212 -3.93 -8.56 25.18
CA ALA A 212 -4.82 -7.48 25.63
C ALA A 212 -4.06 -6.28 26.23
N MET A 213 -3.09 -6.51 27.11
CA MET A 213 -2.35 -5.42 27.77
C MET A 213 -1.18 -4.89 26.93
N SER A 214 -0.52 -5.76 26.15
CA SER A 214 0.66 -5.39 25.39
C SER A 214 0.35 -5.12 23.92
N HIS A 215 -0.09 -6.12 23.15
CA HIS A 215 -0.33 -5.97 21.71
C HIS A 215 -1.40 -4.92 21.37
N HIS A 216 -2.59 -4.96 22.00
CA HIS A 216 -3.64 -3.97 21.74
C HIS A 216 -3.24 -2.55 22.16
N ALA A 217 -2.42 -2.40 23.20
CA ALA A 217 -2.00 -1.08 23.66
C ALA A 217 -0.91 -0.49 22.76
N TYR A 218 0.01 -1.32 22.26
CA TYR A 218 1.21 -0.88 21.56
C TYR A 218 1.59 -1.78 20.35
N PRO A 219 0.67 -2.06 19.41
CA PRO A 219 0.89 -3.04 18.35
C PRO A 219 2.07 -2.66 17.46
N ASN A 220 2.89 -3.65 17.09
CA ASN A 220 4.09 -3.51 16.27
C ASN A 220 5.16 -2.53 16.82
N THR A 221 5.08 -2.12 18.09
CA THR A 221 6.10 -1.30 18.75
C THR A 221 7.16 -2.15 19.45
N LEU A 222 8.22 -1.54 19.99
CA LEU A 222 9.13 -2.27 20.88
C LEU A 222 8.48 -2.80 22.18
N LEU A 223 7.35 -2.21 22.62
CA LEU A 223 6.58 -2.64 23.80
C LEU A 223 5.65 -3.82 23.50
N ASP A 224 5.49 -4.21 22.24
CA ASP A 224 4.65 -5.33 21.82
C ASP A 224 5.33 -6.67 22.16
N LEU A 225 4.77 -7.36 23.15
CA LEU A 225 5.24 -8.66 23.59
C LEU A 225 5.08 -9.69 22.47
N GLU A 226 4.04 -9.60 21.64
CA GLU A 226 3.84 -10.53 20.52
C GLU A 226 4.85 -10.34 19.40
N ILE A 227 5.47 -9.16 19.26
CA ILE A 227 6.67 -9.02 18.42
C ILE A 227 7.86 -9.72 19.07
N SER A 228 8.15 -9.39 20.33
CA SER A 228 9.34 -9.91 20.99
C SER A 228 9.31 -11.44 21.20
N LEU A 229 8.13 -12.05 21.44
CA LEU A 229 7.97 -13.49 21.70
C LEU A 229 8.51 -14.36 20.57
N PHE A 230 8.41 -13.92 19.32
CA PHE A 230 8.90 -14.69 18.18
C PHE A 230 10.31 -14.31 17.75
N GLU A 231 10.87 -13.20 18.22
CA GLU A 231 12.25 -12.82 17.92
C GLU A 231 13.27 -13.68 18.71
N PRO A 232 14.39 -14.11 18.08
CA PRO A 232 14.85 -13.76 16.74
C PRO A 232 14.37 -14.72 15.63
N VAL A 233 13.49 -15.68 15.93
CA VAL A 233 13.00 -16.68 14.97
C VAL A 233 12.17 -15.99 13.89
N ILE A 234 11.07 -15.32 14.22
CA ILE A 234 10.28 -14.52 13.28
C ILE A 234 10.49 -13.03 13.60
N GLN A 235 10.96 -12.26 12.62
CA GLN A 235 11.36 -10.85 12.78
C GLN A 235 10.54 -9.95 11.85
N TRP A 236 9.49 -9.35 12.40
CA TRP A 236 8.64 -8.41 11.65
C TRP A 236 9.16 -6.99 11.65
N LEU A 237 9.93 -6.56 12.65
CA LEU A 237 10.50 -5.21 12.65
C LEU A 237 11.45 -5.02 11.46
N PRO A 238 11.49 -3.83 10.83
CA PRO A 238 12.38 -3.51 9.71
C PRO A 238 13.83 -3.30 10.19
N THR A 239 14.45 -4.39 10.62
CA THR A 239 15.86 -4.46 10.99
C THR A 239 16.71 -5.01 9.85
N LYS A 240 18.03 -4.86 9.95
CA LYS A 240 18.97 -5.44 8.99
C LYS A 240 18.91 -6.97 9.04
N LYS A 241 18.38 -7.58 7.98
CA LYS A 241 18.26 -9.05 7.85
C LYS A 241 19.24 -9.60 6.83
N SER A 242 19.86 -10.75 7.15
CA SER A 242 20.72 -11.44 6.20
C SER A 242 19.90 -11.96 5.01
N LEU A 243 20.52 -12.06 3.83
CA LEU A 243 19.83 -12.60 2.64
C LEU A 243 19.31 -14.04 2.89
N GLY A 244 20.06 -14.83 3.65
CA GLY A 244 19.66 -16.18 4.07
C GLY A 244 18.40 -16.16 4.92
N TYR A 245 18.32 -15.29 5.92
CA TYR A 245 17.13 -15.16 6.77
C TYR A 245 15.88 -14.80 5.94
N LYS A 246 16.00 -13.84 5.02
CA LYS A 246 14.87 -13.39 4.19
C LYS A 246 14.24 -14.52 3.37
N ILE A 247 15.05 -15.47 2.89
CA ILE A 247 14.57 -16.60 2.08
C ILE A 247 14.10 -17.75 2.98
N ILE A 248 14.90 -18.09 3.99
CA ILE A 248 14.65 -19.26 4.84
C ILE A 248 13.46 -19.04 5.77
N SER A 249 13.20 -17.80 6.21
CA SER A 249 12.01 -17.45 7.00
C SER A 249 10.70 -17.80 6.33
N TRP A 250 10.62 -17.70 4.99
CA TRP A 250 9.40 -18.10 4.27
C TRP A 250 9.15 -19.60 4.33
N ILE A 251 10.22 -20.40 4.44
CA ILE A 251 10.15 -21.86 4.46
C ILE A 251 9.80 -22.38 5.86
N TYR A 252 10.46 -21.88 6.92
CA TYR A 252 10.20 -22.39 8.27
C TYR A 252 9.01 -21.71 8.97
N SER A 253 8.53 -20.54 8.54
CA SER A 253 7.40 -19.88 9.22
C SER A 253 6.15 -20.78 9.31
N PRO A 254 5.70 -21.45 8.22
CA PRO A 254 4.62 -22.42 8.30
C PRO A 254 4.88 -23.57 9.28
N ILE A 255 6.13 -23.98 9.48
CA ILE A 255 6.50 -25.00 10.47
C ILE A 255 6.35 -24.44 11.87
N VAL A 256 6.85 -23.22 12.13
CA VAL A 256 6.70 -22.54 13.43
C VAL A 256 5.23 -22.36 13.80
N TYR A 257 4.37 -22.08 12.82
CA TYR A 257 2.92 -21.92 13.04
C TYR A 257 2.30 -23.19 13.67
N SER A 258 2.75 -24.37 13.24
CA SER A 258 2.30 -25.66 13.78
C SER A 258 2.69 -25.92 15.24
N PHE A 259 3.61 -25.12 15.80
CA PHE A 259 4.14 -25.31 17.16
C PHE A 259 3.83 -24.16 18.15
N VAL A 260 3.08 -23.13 17.73
CA VAL A 260 2.69 -22.00 18.61
C VAL A 260 1.95 -22.48 19.86
N PHE A 261 0.97 -23.39 19.74
CA PHE A 261 0.28 -23.98 20.90
C PHE A 261 1.24 -24.71 21.85
N PHE A 262 2.21 -25.42 21.30
CA PHE A 262 3.18 -26.17 22.10
C PHE A 262 4.15 -25.27 22.87
N SER A 263 4.31 -24.00 22.48
CA SER A 263 5.21 -23.06 23.16
C SER A 263 4.85 -22.80 24.63
N GLN A 264 3.59 -23.04 25.01
CA GLN A 264 3.08 -22.89 26.38
C GLN A 264 2.67 -24.23 27.02
N ALA A 265 3.00 -25.37 26.39
CA ALA A 265 2.57 -26.71 26.82
C ALA A 265 3.15 -27.22 28.14
N VAL A 266 3.90 -26.39 28.88
CA VAL A 266 4.23 -26.71 30.27
C VAL A 266 2.91 -26.74 31.04
N ILE A 267 2.51 -27.91 31.54
CA ILE A 267 1.24 -28.12 32.26
C ILE A 267 1.21 -27.24 33.51
N ARG A 268 0.74 -26.00 33.34
CA ARG A 268 0.46 -25.02 34.40
C ARG A 268 -1.00 -25.09 34.84
N ASP A 269 -1.87 -25.62 33.96
CA ASP A 269 -3.29 -25.84 34.17
C ASP A 269 -3.68 -27.23 33.63
N ALA A 270 -4.69 -27.85 34.25
CA ALA A 270 -5.28 -29.12 33.84
C ALA A 270 -6.35 -28.96 32.75
N THR A 271 -6.83 -27.75 32.46
CA THR A 271 -7.83 -27.49 31.40
C THR A 271 -7.50 -28.12 30.05
N PRO A 272 -6.26 -28.04 29.51
CA PRO A 272 -5.95 -28.70 28.24
C PRO A 272 -6.08 -30.22 28.27
N LEU A 273 -5.98 -30.86 29.45
CA LEU A 273 -6.12 -32.31 29.63
C LEU A 273 -7.56 -32.79 29.51
N ILE A 274 -8.55 -31.88 29.42
CA ILE A 274 -9.96 -32.24 29.20
C ILE A 274 -10.13 -33.00 27.88
N LEU A 275 -9.51 -32.54 26.78
CA LEU A 275 -9.60 -33.21 25.48
C LEU A 275 -9.08 -34.65 25.53
N PRO A 276 -7.80 -34.92 25.90
CA PRO A 276 -7.29 -36.27 25.92
C PRO A 276 -8.01 -37.15 26.95
N SER A 277 -8.48 -36.58 28.07
CA SER A 277 -9.27 -37.34 29.06
C SER A 277 -10.60 -37.82 28.48
N LEU A 278 -11.34 -36.96 27.78
CA LEU A 278 -12.60 -37.33 27.13
C LEU A 278 -12.38 -38.33 26.00
N MET A 279 -11.33 -38.15 25.20
CA MET A 279 -10.94 -39.10 24.16
C MET A 279 -10.64 -40.48 24.73
N MET A 280 -9.90 -40.57 25.85
CA MET A 280 -9.64 -41.85 26.51
C MET A 280 -10.93 -42.50 27.06
N VAL A 281 -11.76 -41.73 27.77
CA VAL A 281 -12.97 -42.25 28.43
C VAL A 281 -14.03 -42.69 27.42
N PHE A 282 -14.32 -41.85 26.42
CA PHE A 282 -15.44 -42.07 25.50
C PHE A 282 -15.01 -42.65 24.16
N GLY A 283 -13.79 -42.36 23.70
CA GLY A 283 -13.22 -42.96 22.48
C GLY A 283 -12.78 -44.40 22.66
N LYS A 284 -12.56 -44.84 23.91
CA LYS A 284 -12.07 -46.19 24.28
C LYS A 284 -10.72 -46.53 23.63
N THR A 285 -9.86 -45.53 23.50
CA THR A 285 -8.52 -45.64 22.92
C THR A 285 -7.43 -45.83 23.97
N GLY A 286 -6.32 -46.45 23.57
CA GLY A 286 -5.14 -46.54 24.41
C GLY A 286 -4.52 -45.16 24.70
N VAL A 287 -3.69 -45.09 25.74
CA VAL A 287 -3.03 -43.83 26.15
C VAL A 287 -2.18 -43.25 25.01
N LEU A 288 -1.35 -44.09 24.36
CA LEU A 288 -0.45 -43.65 23.30
C LEU A 288 -1.22 -43.10 22.09
N ASP A 289 -2.25 -43.83 21.62
CA ASP A 289 -3.06 -43.41 20.47
C ASP A 289 -3.81 -42.10 20.76
N THR A 290 -4.30 -41.95 22.00
CA THR A 290 -4.96 -40.72 22.44
C THR A 290 -3.99 -39.54 22.43
N LEU A 291 -2.77 -39.72 22.94
CA LEU A 291 -1.75 -38.66 22.94
C LEU A 291 -1.32 -38.28 21.52
N LEU A 292 -1.17 -39.26 20.62
CA LEU A 292 -0.85 -39.01 19.20
C LEU A 292 -1.97 -38.25 18.49
N MET A 293 -3.22 -38.66 18.67
CA MET A 293 -4.37 -37.98 18.07
C MET A 293 -4.56 -36.57 18.66
N TRP A 294 -4.38 -36.40 19.97
CA TRP A 294 -4.47 -35.08 20.61
C TRP A 294 -3.35 -34.16 20.12
N ALA A 295 -2.11 -34.64 20.04
CA ALA A 295 -1.00 -33.88 19.47
C ALA A 295 -1.28 -33.47 18.02
N TRP A 296 -1.89 -34.34 17.22
CA TRP A 296 -2.32 -34.00 15.86
C TRP A 296 -3.38 -32.90 15.80
N ILE A 297 -4.42 -33.00 16.62
CA ILE A 297 -5.48 -31.98 16.74
C ILE A 297 -4.88 -30.62 17.11
N VAL A 298 -3.99 -30.60 18.11
CA VAL A 298 -3.29 -29.39 18.57
C VAL A 298 -2.40 -28.84 17.46
N LEU A 299 -1.66 -29.68 16.74
CA LEU A 299 -0.78 -29.26 15.64
C LEU A 299 -1.56 -28.56 14.52
N VAL A 300 -2.68 -29.15 14.10
CA VAL A 300 -3.57 -28.54 13.09
C VAL A 300 -4.17 -27.23 13.60
N GLY A 301 -4.69 -27.22 14.83
CA GLY A 301 -5.24 -26.01 15.44
C GLY A 301 -4.22 -24.88 15.56
N SER A 302 -2.98 -25.21 15.94
CA SER A 302 -1.87 -24.26 16.06
C SER A 302 -1.53 -23.63 14.72
N PHE A 303 -1.37 -24.47 13.68
CA PHE A 303 -1.08 -24.00 12.33
C PHE A 303 -2.12 -23.00 11.84
N LEU A 304 -3.40 -23.30 12.08
CA LEU A 304 -4.50 -22.45 11.67
C LEU A 304 -4.58 -21.16 12.48
N LEU A 305 -4.44 -21.21 13.82
CA LEU A 305 -4.49 -19.99 14.63
C LEU A 305 -3.35 -19.04 14.24
N ALA A 306 -2.13 -19.54 14.16
CA ALA A 306 -0.96 -18.73 13.79
C ALA A 306 -1.08 -18.21 12.35
N GLY A 307 -1.54 -19.06 11.42
CA GLY A 307 -1.81 -18.68 10.04
C GLY A 307 -2.89 -17.59 9.92
N ILE A 308 -3.94 -17.63 10.74
CA ILE A 308 -5.01 -16.62 10.72
C ILE A 308 -4.54 -15.33 11.43
N GLY A 309 -3.93 -15.46 12.61
CA GLY A 309 -3.53 -14.36 13.48
C GLY A 309 -2.40 -13.51 12.90
N PHE A 310 -1.30 -14.12 12.45
CA PHE A 310 -0.18 -13.35 11.85
C PHE A 310 -0.54 -12.70 10.51
N ASN A 311 -1.61 -13.17 9.87
CA ASN A 311 -2.14 -12.59 8.64
C ASN A 311 -3.41 -11.76 8.88
N ALA A 312 -3.72 -11.43 10.15
CA ALA A 312 -4.89 -10.63 10.55
C ALA A 312 -4.70 -9.11 10.40
N GLY A 313 -3.75 -8.67 9.57
CA GLY A 313 -3.58 -7.26 9.20
C GLY A 313 -2.51 -6.50 9.97
N HIS A 314 -1.84 -7.10 10.95
CA HIS A 314 -0.75 -6.45 11.70
C HIS A 314 0.62 -6.50 11.04
N HIS A 315 0.88 -7.50 10.19
CA HIS A 315 2.22 -7.73 9.66
C HIS A 315 2.33 -7.40 8.17
N HIS A 316 1.42 -6.59 7.64
CA HIS A 316 1.50 -6.11 6.27
C HIS A 316 2.58 -5.00 6.15
N PRO A 317 3.35 -4.90 5.05
CA PRO A 317 4.36 -3.85 4.90
C PRO A 317 3.79 -2.44 4.88
N GLY A 318 2.52 -2.32 4.48
CA GLY A 318 1.79 -1.05 4.51
C GLY A 318 1.20 -0.66 5.87
N VAL A 319 1.52 -1.37 6.96
CA VAL A 319 1.20 -0.94 8.33
C VAL A 319 2.49 -0.65 9.10
N PHE A 320 2.39 0.25 10.07
CA PHE A 320 3.49 0.72 10.90
C PHE A 320 4.13 -0.42 11.70
N HIS A 321 5.46 -0.46 11.68
CA HIS A 321 6.29 -1.23 12.61
C HIS A 321 7.40 -0.35 13.16
N ASP A 322 7.78 -0.53 14.43
CA ASP A 322 8.88 0.26 15.03
C ASP A 322 10.18 0.11 14.22
N GLY A 323 10.79 1.25 13.88
CA GLY A 323 11.79 1.34 12.82
C GLY A 323 11.27 2.07 11.58
N ASP A 324 9.95 2.13 11.39
CA ASP A 324 9.26 2.97 10.41
C ASP A 324 9.16 4.43 10.88
N ALA A 325 8.75 5.30 9.98
CA ALA A 325 8.71 6.72 10.18
C ALA A 325 7.39 6.94 10.91
N PRO A 326 7.44 7.45 12.14
CA PRO A 326 6.24 7.61 12.92
C PRO A 326 5.37 8.70 12.28
N ARG A 327 4.06 8.59 12.47
CA ARG A 327 3.19 9.77 12.36
C ARG A 327 3.68 10.88 13.29
N LYS A 328 3.54 12.14 12.85
CA LYS A 328 3.88 13.31 13.69
C LYS A 328 2.92 13.46 14.86
N ASP A 329 1.63 13.27 14.58
CA ASP A 329 0.57 13.32 15.57
C ASP A 329 0.56 12.02 16.38
N ARG A 330 0.51 12.14 17.71
CA ARG A 330 0.70 11.02 18.65
C ARG A 330 -0.61 10.48 19.21
N ASP A 331 -1.76 10.88 18.66
CA ASP A 331 -3.06 10.31 19.03
C ASP A 331 -3.02 8.77 19.01
N TRP A 332 -3.40 8.16 20.13
CA TRP A 332 -3.38 6.70 20.29
C TRP A 332 -4.22 5.97 19.25
N GLY A 333 -5.42 6.47 18.95
CA GLY A 333 -6.34 5.80 18.03
C GLY A 333 -5.82 5.80 16.60
N LEU A 334 -5.19 6.90 16.18
CA LEU A 334 -4.51 6.95 14.89
C LEU A 334 -3.28 6.04 14.86
N GLY A 335 -2.54 5.94 15.97
CA GLY A 335 -1.47 4.94 16.11
C GLY A 335 -1.94 3.50 15.97
N GLN A 336 -3.13 3.16 16.49
CA GLN A 336 -3.74 1.85 16.26
C GLN A 336 -4.06 1.62 14.78
N LEU A 337 -4.64 2.62 14.10
CA LEU A 337 -4.98 2.54 12.68
C LEU A 337 -3.74 2.41 11.78
N ASP A 338 -2.64 3.05 12.17
CA ASP A 338 -1.37 2.92 11.45
C ASP A 338 -0.83 1.48 11.52
N ALA A 339 -1.14 0.72 12.57
CA ALA A 339 -0.59 -0.62 12.84
C ALA A 339 -1.52 -1.80 12.45
N VAL A 340 -2.67 -1.53 11.80
CA VAL A 340 -3.67 -2.56 11.47
C VAL A 340 -4.29 -2.33 10.10
N LYS A 341 -4.68 -3.42 9.43
CA LYS A 341 -5.51 -3.42 8.22
C LYS A 341 -6.73 -4.32 8.42
N ASP A 342 -7.92 -3.79 8.15
CA ASP A 342 -9.14 -4.60 8.16
C ASP A 342 -9.33 -5.35 6.84
N ARG A 343 -9.89 -6.56 6.93
CA ARG A 343 -10.14 -7.41 5.75
C ARG A 343 -11.59 -7.30 5.28
N LYS A 344 -11.79 -7.01 3.98
CA LYS A 344 -13.10 -6.66 3.37
C LYS A 344 -14.19 -7.71 3.62
N TRP A 345 -13.90 -8.98 3.35
CA TRP A 345 -14.88 -10.08 3.41
C TRP A 345 -15.13 -10.61 4.82
N ILE A 346 -14.10 -10.58 5.68
CA ILE A 346 -14.18 -11.12 7.04
C ILE A 346 -15.08 -10.24 7.92
N SER A 347 -14.95 -8.92 7.78
CA SER A 347 -15.60 -7.94 8.64
C SER A 347 -17.13 -7.84 8.44
N ALA A 348 -17.71 -8.54 7.45
CA ALA A 348 -19.13 -8.45 7.11
C ALA A 348 -20.02 -9.51 7.80
N ASN A 349 -19.43 -10.54 8.42
CA ASN A 349 -20.17 -11.69 8.94
C ASN A 349 -19.65 -12.08 10.33
N ILE A 350 -20.54 -12.13 11.33
CA ILE A 350 -20.16 -12.44 12.72
C ILE A 350 -19.44 -13.78 12.89
N LEU A 351 -19.81 -14.81 12.11
CA LEU A 351 -19.13 -16.11 12.15
C LEU A 351 -17.68 -15.97 11.66
N LEU A 352 -17.46 -15.24 10.56
CA LEU A 352 -16.12 -14.97 10.06
C LEU A 352 -15.33 -14.07 11.01
N VAL A 353 -15.98 -13.08 11.63
CA VAL A 353 -15.37 -12.21 12.63
C VAL A 353 -14.83 -13.03 13.81
N LEU A 354 -15.64 -13.95 14.36
CA LEU A 354 -15.28 -14.80 15.51
C LEU A 354 -14.38 -16.01 15.17
N THR A 355 -14.07 -16.23 13.89
CA THR A 355 -13.15 -17.30 13.44
C THR A 355 -11.90 -16.78 12.74
N ASN A 356 -11.87 -15.48 12.38
CA ASN A 356 -10.80 -14.86 11.61
C ASN A 356 -10.50 -13.41 12.06
N PHE A 357 -10.72 -13.05 13.33
CA PHE A 357 -10.41 -11.72 13.86
C PHE A 357 -10.87 -10.54 12.96
N GLY A 358 -12.16 -10.51 12.62
CA GLY A 358 -12.74 -9.43 11.80
C GLY A 358 -13.01 -8.13 12.57
N ASN A 359 -13.30 -7.04 11.86
CA ASN A 359 -13.47 -5.69 12.46
C ASN A 359 -12.26 -5.29 13.34
N HIS A 360 -11.06 -5.66 12.89
CA HIS A 360 -9.84 -5.67 13.70
C HIS A 360 -9.48 -4.28 14.24
N ALA A 361 -9.58 -3.24 13.41
CA ALA A 361 -9.32 -1.86 13.81
C ALA A 361 -10.27 -1.39 14.93
N LEU A 362 -11.57 -1.64 14.77
CA LEU A 362 -12.55 -1.27 15.80
C LEU A 362 -12.37 -2.09 17.08
N HIS A 363 -11.99 -3.35 16.94
CA HIS A 363 -11.64 -4.22 18.07
C HIS A 363 -10.42 -3.69 18.83
N HIS A 364 -9.36 -3.23 18.13
CA HIS A 364 -8.22 -2.58 18.77
C HIS A 364 -8.61 -1.31 19.52
N LEU A 365 -9.47 -0.48 18.94
CA LEU A 365 -9.89 0.78 19.54
C LEU A 365 -10.84 0.61 20.74
N PHE A 366 -11.63 -0.47 20.74
CA PHE A 366 -12.66 -0.77 21.74
C PHE A 366 -12.71 -2.26 22.13
N PRO A 367 -11.63 -2.83 22.70
CA PRO A 367 -11.47 -4.28 22.86
C PRO A 367 -12.50 -4.93 23.78
N THR A 368 -13.06 -4.18 24.74
CA THR A 368 -14.10 -4.67 25.65
C THR A 368 -15.48 -4.79 25.01
N VAL A 369 -15.69 -4.19 23.83
CA VAL A 369 -16.96 -4.28 23.10
C VAL A 369 -17.02 -5.62 22.38
N ASP A 370 -18.12 -6.36 22.60
CA ASP A 370 -18.34 -7.63 21.91
C ASP A 370 -18.31 -7.46 20.38
N HIS A 371 -17.67 -8.40 19.69
CA HIS A 371 -17.50 -8.36 18.23
C HIS A 371 -18.82 -8.23 17.45
N ASP A 372 -19.93 -8.75 17.97
CA ASP A 372 -21.27 -8.61 17.37
C ASP A 372 -21.76 -7.15 17.36
N LYS A 373 -21.34 -6.34 18.34
CA LYS A 373 -21.69 -4.91 18.46
C LYS A 373 -20.75 -3.98 17.70
N LEU A 374 -19.54 -4.41 17.36
CA LEU A 374 -18.57 -3.58 16.63
C LEU A 374 -19.08 -3.19 15.23
N TYR A 375 -19.95 -4.01 14.62
CA TYR A 375 -20.52 -3.72 13.31
C TYR A 375 -21.30 -2.39 13.29
N ASP A 376 -22.02 -2.09 14.38
CA ASP A 376 -22.84 -0.88 14.52
C ASP A 376 -22.00 0.41 14.57
N LEU A 377 -20.70 0.29 14.87
CA LEU A 377 -19.78 1.42 14.99
C LEU A 377 -19.15 1.83 13.65
N LYS A 378 -19.31 1.04 12.59
CA LYS A 378 -18.64 1.30 11.30
C LYS A 378 -18.99 2.64 10.68
N GLY A 379 -20.25 3.06 10.79
CA GLY A 379 -20.71 4.33 10.23
C GLY A 379 -19.97 5.51 10.87
N VAL A 380 -19.94 5.53 12.20
CA VAL A 380 -19.30 6.61 12.97
C VAL A 380 -17.78 6.57 12.89
N PHE A 381 -17.20 5.37 12.77
CA PHE A 381 -15.79 5.18 12.53
C PHE A 381 -15.37 5.81 11.19
N LYS A 382 -16.04 5.45 10.09
CA LYS A 382 -15.75 6.00 8.75
C LYS A 382 -15.94 7.51 8.69
N GLN A 383 -16.99 8.03 9.34
CA GLN A 383 -17.21 9.46 9.44
C GLN A 383 -16.03 10.15 10.15
N THR A 384 -15.59 9.61 11.29
CA THR A 384 -14.49 10.19 12.06
C THR A 384 -13.17 10.10 11.29
N CYS A 385 -12.89 9.00 10.59
CA CYS A 385 -11.72 8.90 9.70
C CYS A 385 -11.73 10.00 8.64
N LYS A 386 -12.87 10.23 7.96
CA LYS A 386 -12.99 11.28 6.94
C LYS A 386 -12.72 12.68 7.51
N GLU A 387 -13.25 12.99 8.69
CA GLU A 387 -13.06 14.31 9.33
C GLU A 387 -11.60 14.58 9.74
N PHE A 388 -10.88 13.54 10.14
CA PHE A 388 -9.46 13.64 10.52
C PHE A 388 -8.51 13.39 9.34
N GLY A 389 -9.02 13.28 8.11
CA GLY A 389 -8.21 13.05 6.91
C GLY A 389 -7.49 11.70 6.90
N VAL A 390 -8.06 10.68 7.55
CA VAL A 390 -7.52 9.33 7.64
C VAL A 390 -8.12 8.49 6.51
N ASP A 391 -7.26 8.04 5.59
CA ASP A 391 -7.63 7.09 4.56
C ASP A 391 -7.44 5.65 5.06
N PHE A 392 -8.53 5.04 5.54
CA PHE A 392 -8.51 3.69 6.09
C PHE A 392 -9.02 2.68 5.05
N GLU A 393 -8.09 2.14 4.26
CA GLU A 393 -8.36 1.15 3.21
C GLU A 393 -8.53 -0.29 3.76
N LEU A 394 -9.48 -1.04 3.20
CA LEU A 394 -9.67 -2.47 3.49
C LEU A 394 -8.75 -3.32 2.59
N ALA A 395 -8.10 -4.32 3.18
CA ALA A 395 -7.19 -5.22 2.47
C ALA A 395 -7.86 -6.55 2.07
N GLY A 396 -7.29 -7.18 1.05
CA GLY A 396 -7.61 -8.56 0.67
C GLY A 396 -6.98 -9.58 1.64
N VAL A 397 -7.60 -10.76 1.83
CA VAL A 397 -7.02 -11.83 2.67
C VAL A 397 -5.66 -12.29 2.12
N TRP A 398 -5.57 -12.50 0.80
CA TRP A 398 -4.34 -12.92 0.14
C TRP A 398 -3.28 -11.81 0.11
N GLU A 399 -3.70 -10.54 0.06
CA GLU A 399 -2.82 -9.39 0.19
C GLU A 399 -2.15 -9.38 1.58
N CYS A 400 -2.93 -9.58 2.66
CA CYS A 400 -2.37 -9.68 4.01
C CYS A 400 -1.39 -10.86 4.15
N ILE A 401 -1.72 -12.03 3.58
CA ILE A 401 -0.84 -13.21 3.60
C ILE A 401 0.48 -12.92 2.86
N ALA A 402 0.40 -12.47 1.61
CA ALA A 402 1.61 -12.13 0.83
C ALA A 402 2.41 -11.01 1.50
N GLY A 403 1.72 -10.02 2.07
CA GLY A 403 2.29 -8.92 2.82
C GLY A 403 3.11 -9.39 4.01
N GLN A 404 2.59 -10.32 4.83
CA GLN A 404 3.31 -10.84 5.99
C GLN A 404 4.67 -11.46 5.60
N PHE A 405 4.73 -12.26 4.53
CA PHE A 405 6.01 -12.80 4.06
C PHE A 405 6.93 -11.71 3.49
N ARG A 406 6.39 -10.71 2.77
CA ARG A 406 7.17 -9.53 2.35
C ARG A 406 7.75 -8.79 3.54
N GLN A 407 6.99 -8.66 4.64
CA GLN A 407 7.43 -8.03 5.87
C GLN A 407 8.60 -8.79 6.52
N LEU A 408 8.57 -10.12 6.52
CA LEU A 408 9.71 -10.92 6.99
C LEU A 408 10.97 -10.69 6.16
N ALA A 409 10.84 -10.46 4.86
CA ALA A 409 11.97 -10.14 3.98
C ALA A 409 12.40 -8.66 4.07
N ARG A 410 11.60 -7.81 4.72
CA ARG A 410 11.77 -6.35 4.75
C ARG A 410 12.91 -5.94 5.67
N ASP A 411 13.87 -5.21 5.12
CA ASP A 411 14.97 -4.55 5.86
C ASP A 411 14.99 -3.03 5.66
N LYS A 412 13.98 -2.48 4.99
CA LYS A 412 13.83 -1.06 4.68
C LYS A 412 12.36 -0.65 4.65
N TYR A 413 12.13 0.65 4.66
CA TYR A 413 10.83 1.26 4.41
C TYR A 413 10.24 0.79 3.07
N PRO A 414 8.96 0.39 2.99
CA PRO A 414 8.29 0.22 1.73
C PRO A 414 7.95 1.62 1.20
N THR A 415 8.41 1.91 0.01
CA THR A 415 7.90 3.02 -0.81
C THR A 415 7.17 2.42 -2.01
N TYR A 416 6.24 3.15 -2.64
CA TYR A 416 5.70 2.73 -3.95
C TYR A 416 6.83 2.43 -4.96
N ARG A 417 7.99 3.07 -4.77
CA ARG A 417 9.21 2.86 -5.55
C ARG A 417 9.80 1.44 -5.39
N ASP A 418 9.57 0.77 -4.26
CA ASP A 418 10.04 -0.59 -3.96
C ASP A 418 9.09 -1.68 -4.49
N SER A 419 7.95 -1.32 -5.08
CA SER A 419 7.06 -2.31 -5.70
C SER A 419 7.78 -3.02 -6.85
N SER A 420 7.76 -4.36 -6.81
CA SER A 420 8.21 -5.23 -7.91
C SER A 420 7.29 -5.17 -9.12
N LEU A 421 6.02 -4.76 -8.92
CA LEU A 421 5.07 -4.49 -9.98
C LEU A 421 5.15 -3.01 -10.35
N LYS A 422 5.39 -2.70 -11.63
CA LYS A 422 5.29 -1.34 -12.16
C LYS A 422 3.97 -1.23 -12.94
N SER A 423 3.12 -0.29 -12.58
CA SER A 423 1.84 0.02 -13.24
C SER A 423 1.53 1.51 -13.13
N GLY A 424 0.59 2.00 -13.96
CA GLY A 424 0.11 3.38 -13.90
C GLY A 424 -0.41 3.74 -12.50
N LEU A 425 -1.19 2.84 -11.91
CA LEU A 425 -1.70 3.01 -10.54
C LEU A 425 -0.61 3.17 -9.47
N ILE A 426 0.50 2.45 -9.59
CA ILE A 426 1.60 2.56 -8.61
C ILE A 426 2.38 3.86 -8.84
N TRP A 427 2.52 4.27 -10.11
CA TRP A 427 3.15 5.53 -10.48
C TRP A 427 2.35 6.74 -9.96
N ILE A 428 1.03 6.75 -10.11
CA ILE A 428 0.19 7.87 -9.64
C ILE A 428 0.21 7.98 -8.12
N LYS A 429 0.21 6.85 -7.39
CA LYS A 429 0.37 6.84 -5.93
C LYS A 429 1.72 7.40 -5.48
N GLY A 430 2.81 7.07 -6.19
CA GLY A 430 4.11 7.70 -5.95
C GLY A 430 4.10 9.20 -6.22
N LYS A 431 3.42 9.64 -7.28
CA LYS A 431 3.27 11.06 -7.62
C LYS A 431 2.47 11.83 -6.56
N GLN A 432 1.47 11.22 -5.93
CA GLN A 432 0.72 11.81 -4.81
C GLN A 432 1.62 12.14 -3.60
N GLU A 433 2.60 11.28 -3.31
CA GLU A 433 3.57 11.52 -2.24
C GLU A 433 4.56 12.65 -2.60
N ASP A 434 4.97 12.72 -3.86
CA ASP A 434 6.05 13.59 -4.33
C ASP A 434 5.60 15.02 -4.64
N ASP A 435 4.37 15.20 -5.15
CA ASP A 435 3.89 16.50 -5.63
C ASP A 435 3.47 17.46 -4.51
N GLY A 436 3.28 16.92 -3.29
CA GLY A 436 2.89 17.70 -2.12
C GLY A 436 1.56 18.43 -2.31
N ALA A 437 0.59 17.81 -3.01
CA ALA A 437 -0.72 18.40 -3.23
C ALA A 437 -1.70 18.19 -2.06
N GLU A 438 -1.24 17.58 -0.96
CA GLU A 438 -1.99 17.50 0.31
C GLU A 438 -3.39 16.87 0.18
N GLY A 439 -3.56 15.89 -0.74
CA GLY A 439 -4.85 15.25 -1.03
C GLY A 439 -5.81 16.09 -1.88
N LEU A 440 -5.37 17.26 -2.36
CA LEU A 440 -6.07 18.17 -3.27
C LEU A 440 -5.46 18.10 -4.69
N TRP A 441 -5.98 18.89 -5.63
CA TRP A 441 -5.36 19.05 -6.95
C TRP A 441 -4.47 20.27 -6.94
N ARG A 442 -3.20 20.10 -7.33
CA ARG A 442 -2.28 21.22 -7.51
C ARG A 442 -2.26 21.65 -8.98
N ILE A 443 -2.48 22.94 -9.22
CA ILE A 443 -2.35 23.57 -10.54
C ILE A 443 -1.49 24.81 -10.36
N HIS A 444 -0.34 24.84 -11.04
CA HIS A 444 0.76 25.76 -10.79
C HIS A 444 1.18 25.73 -9.31
N ASP A 445 1.21 26.89 -8.65
CA ASP A 445 1.64 27.02 -7.27
C ASP A 445 0.47 27.01 -6.27
N ASP A 446 -0.75 26.69 -6.72
CA ASP A 446 -1.97 26.74 -5.91
C ASP A 446 -2.66 25.36 -5.80
N LEU A 447 -3.37 25.17 -4.69
CA LEU A 447 -4.18 23.98 -4.38
C LEU A 447 -5.67 24.27 -4.55
N TYR A 448 -6.38 23.33 -5.17
CA TYR A 448 -7.79 23.43 -5.52
C TYR A 448 -8.56 22.20 -5.02
N ASP A 449 -9.79 22.40 -4.52
CA ASP A 449 -10.73 21.31 -4.23
C ASP A 449 -11.77 21.20 -5.35
N LEU A 450 -11.55 20.26 -6.26
CA LEU A 450 -12.42 20.01 -7.40
C LEU A 450 -13.51 18.95 -7.10
N SER A 451 -13.61 18.47 -5.86
CA SER A 451 -14.47 17.32 -5.49
C SER A 451 -15.94 17.56 -5.84
N SER A 452 -16.45 18.79 -5.66
CA SER A 452 -17.85 19.12 -5.94
C SER A 452 -18.16 19.27 -7.44
N TRP A 453 -17.14 19.43 -8.28
CA TRP A 453 -17.29 19.67 -9.72
C TRP A 453 -16.91 18.47 -10.58
N MET A 454 -16.17 17.53 -10.01
CA MET A 454 -15.65 16.34 -10.69
C MET A 454 -16.71 15.58 -11.51
N GLU A 455 -17.90 15.34 -10.95
CA GLU A 455 -18.98 14.60 -11.61
C GLU A 455 -19.60 15.32 -12.82
N VAL A 456 -19.41 16.64 -12.93
CA VAL A 456 -19.94 17.47 -14.04
C VAL A 456 -18.82 18.01 -14.94
N HIS A 457 -17.59 17.53 -14.76
CA HIS A 457 -16.45 17.90 -15.59
C HIS A 457 -16.69 17.46 -17.05
N PRO A 458 -16.59 18.35 -18.05
CA PRO A 458 -16.80 17.97 -19.45
C PRO A 458 -15.85 16.89 -20.00
N GLY A 459 -14.66 16.74 -19.41
CA GLY A 459 -13.72 15.67 -19.74
C GLY A 459 -13.98 14.34 -19.00
N GLY A 460 -15.06 14.27 -18.20
CA GLY A 460 -15.39 13.14 -17.34
C GLY A 460 -14.73 13.21 -15.95
N SER A 461 -15.34 12.56 -14.97
CA SER A 461 -14.87 12.53 -13.57
C SER A 461 -13.58 11.72 -13.37
N GLU A 462 -13.39 10.68 -14.18
CA GLU A 462 -12.30 9.71 -14.05
C GLU A 462 -10.89 10.35 -14.04
N TRP A 463 -10.64 11.37 -14.87
CA TRP A 463 -9.36 12.07 -14.90
C TRP A 463 -9.03 12.76 -13.57
N LEU A 464 -10.02 13.40 -12.97
CA LEU A 464 -9.85 14.10 -11.70
C LEU A 464 -9.76 13.10 -10.54
N ASP A 465 -10.53 12.01 -10.59
CA ASP A 465 -10.48 10.94 -9.59
C ASP A 465 -9.08 10.31 -9.52
N ILE A 466 -8.53 9.88 -10.66
CA ILE A 466 -7.19 9.27 -10.76
C ILE A 466 -6.09 10.22 -10.28
N THR A 467 -6.21 11.52 -10.60
CA THR A 467 -5.17 12.51 -10.32
C THR A 467 -5.33 13.24 -8.99
N LYS A 468 -6.32 12.86 -8.18
CA LYS A 468 -6.52 13.48 -6.87
C LYS A 468 -5.25 13.33 -6.03
N GLY A 469 -4.81 14.42 -5.39
CA GLY A 469 -3.59 14.43 -4.60
C GLY A 469 -2.30 14.62 -5.41
N THR A 470 -2.35 14.95 -6.70
CA THR A 470 -1.16 15.23 -7.53
C THR A 470 -1.11 16.67 -8.08
N ASP A 471 0.06 17.06 -8.60
CA ASP A 471 0.26 18.21 -9.47
C ASP A 471 -0.13 17.85 -10.91
N ILE A 472 -1.22 18.46 -11.36
CA ILE A 472 -1.83 18.26 -12.68
C ILE A 472 -1.60 19.46 -13.60
N THR A 473 -0.61 20.32 -13.33
CA THR A 473 -0.39 21.53 -14.11
C THR A 473 -0.14 21.24 -15.59
N GLU A 474 0.77 20.34 -15.94
CA GLU A 474 1.05 20.01 -17.34
C GLU A 474 -0.18 19.41 -18.03
N ALA A 475 -0.93 18.55 -17.32
CA ALA A 475 -2.17 17.98 -17.84
C ALA A 475 -3.22 19.08 -18.07
N PHE A 476 -3.40 19.98 -17.11
CA PHE A 476 -4.33 21.11 -17.20
C PHE A 476 -3.98 22.01 -18.38
N GLU A 477 -2.70 22.34 -18.56
CA GLU A 477 -2.24 23.21 -19.64
C GLU A 477 -2.37 22.56 -21.02
N ALA A 478 -2.01 21.28 -21.15
CA ALA A 478 -2.05 20.56 -22.43
C ALA A 478 -3.48 20.27 -22.92
N HIS A 479 -4.42 20.01 -21.99
CA HIS A 479 -5.77 19.55 -22.34
C HIS A 479 -6.82 20.67 -22.44
N HIS A 480 -6.47 21.91 -22.07
CA HIS A 480 -7.39 23.05 -22.14
C HIS A 480 -6.87 24.14 -23.06
N LEU A 481 -7.45 24.27 -24.25
CA LEU A 481 -7.10 25.34 -25.19
C LEU A 481 -7.64 26.72 -24.80
N SER A 482 -8.83 26.80 -24.18
CA SER A 482 -9.49 28.07 -23.84
C SER A 482 -9.11 28.55 -22.43
N LYS A 483 -9.30 29.85 -22.15
CA LYS A 483 -9.14 30.44 -20.81
C LYS A 483 -10.33 30.22 -19.86
N ILE A 484 -11.39 29.55 -20.30
CA ILE A 484 -12.59 29.29 -19.47
C ILE A 484 -12.24 28.47 -18.22
N PRO A 485 -11.51 27.34 -18.32
CA PRO A 485 -11.11 26.55 -17.15
C PRO A 485 -10.26 27.35 -16.16
N GLU A 486 -9.31 28.16 -16.63
CA GLU A 486 -8.49 29.04 -15.78
C GLU A 486 -9.36 30.03 -14.98
N ALA A 487 -10.39 30.60 -15.62
CA ALA A 487 -11.33 31.49 -14.94
C ALA A 487 -12.19 30.75 -13.90
N MET A 488 -12.57 29.50 -14.19
CA MET A 488 -13.38 28.66 -13.29
C MET A 488 -12.61 28.21 -12.04
N LEU A 489 -11.29 28.00 -12.12
CA LEU A 489 -10.46 27.55 -11.00
C LEU A 489 -10.58 28.43 -9.75
N LYS A 490 -10.82 29.74 -9.93
CA LYS A 490 -11.00 30.69 -8.81
C LYS A 490 -12.09 30.27 -7.83
N ASN A 491 -13.11 29.55 -8.31
CA ASN A 491 -14.23 29.08 -7.48
C ASN A 491 -13.87 27.89 -6.58
N PHE A 492 -12.73 27.23 -6.85
CA PHE A 492 -12.30 26.00 -6.17
C PHE A 492 -10.97 26.18 -5.43
N HIS A 493 -10.41 27.39 -5.45
CA HIS A 493 -9.12 27.70 -4.84
C HIS A 493 -9.18 27.56 -3.32
N VAL A 494 -8.23 26.82 -2.76
CA VAL A 494 -8.09 26.64 -1.32
C VAL A 494 -7.00 27.56 -0.77
N ARG A 495 -5.76 27.41 -1.28
CA ARG A 495 -4.57 28.18 -0.86
C ARG A 495 -3.36 27.86 -1.77
N ALA A 496 -2.31 28.66 -1.66
CA ALA A 496 -1.01 28.35 -2.24
C ALA A 496 -0.39 27.08 -1.64
N ALA A 497 0.32 26.30 -2.46
CA ALA A 497 1.06 25.13 -2.04
C ALA A 497 2.28 25.53 -1.19
N SER A 498 2.56 24.75 -0.14
CA SER A 498 3.67 25.01 0.79
C SER A 498 5.03 24.52 0.27
N THR A 499 5.03 23.73 -0.79
CA THR A 499 6.21 23.10 -1.41
C THR A 499 6.41 23.61 -2.83
N ARG A 500 7.64 23.54 -3.35
CA ARG A 500 7.90 23.80 -4.78
C ARG A 500 7.33 22.68 -5.65
N ARG A 501 6.88 23.02 -6.86
CA ARG A 501 6.43 22.05 -7.88
C ARG A 501 7.51 21.01 -8.19
N ASN A 502 7.11 19.76 -8.32
CA ASN A 502 7.95 18.65 -8.75
C ASN A 502 7.87 18.48 -10.28
N SER A 503 8.16 19.55 -11.02
CA SER A 503 8.22 19.56 -12.48
C SER A 503 9.40 20.40 -12.95
N PRO A 504 10.13 19.98 -14.00
CA PRO A 504 11.21 20.78 -14.56
C PRO A 504 10.69 21.98 -15.36
N TYR A 505 9.42 21.97 -15.78
CA TYR A 505 8.85 22.87 -16.79
C TYR A 505 8.10 24.08 -16.23
N THR A 506 7.97 25.10 -17.08
CA THR A 506 7.27 26.36 -16.81
C THR A 506 6.37 26.74 -17.99
N PHE A 507 5.38 27.58 -17.71
CA PHE A 507 4.38 28.06 -18.67
C PHE A 507 4.32 29.59 -18.67
N LYS A 508 5.41 30.25 -19.09
CA LYS A 508 5.49 31.72 -19.16
C LYS A 508 4.50 32.26 -20.19
N GLU A 509 3.82 33.36 -19.88
CA GLU A 509 2.81 33.97 -20.77
C GLU A 509 3.40 34.41 -22.12
N ASP A 510 4.64 34.90 -22.13
CA ASP A 510 5.43 35.25 -23.32
C ASP A 510 6.31 34.09 -23.83
N GLY A 511 6.16 32.90 -23.24
CA GLY A 511 6.84 31.68 -23.64
C GLY A 511 6.33 31.10 -24.95
N PHE A 512 7.09 30.17 -25.51
CA PHE A 512 6.78 29.52 -26.79
C PHE A 512 5.43 28.80 -26.71
N TYR A 513 5.22 27.97 -25.68
CA TYR A 513 4.01 27.15 -25.62
C TYR A 513 2.74 27.99 -25.51
N ARG A 514 2.73 29.02 -24.65
CA ARG A 514 1.58 29.92 -24.48
C ARG A 514 1.30 30.73 -25.75
N THR A 515 2.34 31.16 -26.45
CA THR A 515 2.21 31.85 -27.74
C THR A 515 1.61 30.93 -28.80
N LEU A 516 2.13 29.71 -28.93
CA LEU A 516 1.61 28.71 -29.87
C LEU A 516 0.16 28.33 -29.55
N LYS A 517 -0.13 28.04 -28.27
CA LYS A 517 -1.47 27.68 -27.78
C LYS A 517 -2.52 28.74 -28.13
N LYS A 518 -2.18 30.03 -27.96
CA LYS A 518 -3.06 31.14 -28.35
C LYS A 518 -3.33 31.16 -29.86
N ARG A 519 -2.30 31.02 -30.70
CA ARG A 519 -2.45 31.01 -32.17
C ARG A 519 -3.27 29.81 -32.64
N VAL A 520 -3.05 28.64 -32.05
CA VAL A 520 -3.83 27.43 -32.32
C VAL A 520 -5.29 27.63 -31.93
N GLN A 521 -5.58 28.21 -30.76
CA GLN A 521 -6.94 28.53 -30.34
C GLN A 521 -7.63 29.44 -31.38
N GLU A 522 -6.98 30.54 -31.78
CA GLU A 522 -7.52 31.50 -32.76
C GLU A 522 -7.75 30.86 -34.14
N ALA A 523 -6.93 29.90 -34.54
CA ALA A 523 -7.11 29.16 -35.79
C ALA A 523 -8.27 28.18 -35.72
N LEU A 524 -8.42 27.46 -34.61
CA LEU A 524 -9.48 26.46 -34.43
C LEU A 524 -10.86 27.09 -34.18
N GLU A 525 -10.93 28.30 -33.63
CA GLU A 525 -12.17 29.08 -33.46
C GLU A 525 -12.82 29.49 -34.79
N LYS A 526 -12.02 29.61 -35.85
CA LYS A 526 -12.49 29.94 -37.20
C LYS A 526 -13.10 28.73 -37.94
N GLU A 527 -12.95 27.53 -37.39
CA GLU A 527 -13.48 26.32 -37.99
C GLU A 527 -14.85 25.92 -37.40
N PRO A 528 -15.69 25.21 -38.17
CA PRO A 528 -16.95 24.68 -37.65
C PRO A 528 -16.68 23.74 -36.46
N LYS A 529 -17.38 23.97 -35.34
CA LYS A 529 -17.34 23.04 -34.22
C LYS A 529 -17.95 21.69 -34.66
N PRO A 530 -17.26 20.56 -34.47
CA PRO A 530 -17.84 19.26 -34.77
C PRO A 530 -19.08 19.02 -33.89
N LYS A 531 -20.09 18.34 -34.44
CA LYS A 531 -21.18 17.80 -33.61
C LYS A 531 -20.60 16.71 -32.73
N VAL A 532 -20.51 16.99 -31.43
CA VAL A 532 -20.09 15.99 -30.44
C VAL A 532 -21.20 14.93 -30.37
N GLY A 533 -20.98 13.79 -31.01
CA GLY A 533 -21.71 12.58 -30.67
C GLY A 533 -21.17 12.04 -29.34
N GLU A 534 -22.03 11.47 -28.50
CA GLU A 534 -21.61 10.69 -27.33
C GLU A 534 -20.79 9.48 -27.81
N ILE A 535 -19.49 9.67 -27.96
CA ILE A 535 -18.57 8.57 -28.23
C ILE A 535 -18.19 8.01 -26.86
N LEU A 536 -18.64 6.77 -26.60
CA LEU A 536 -18.13 5.96 -25.49
C LEU A 536 -16.64 5.68 -25.73
N LEU A 537 -15.78 6.58 -25.25
CA LEU A 537 -14.33 6.38 -25.21
C LEU A 537 -13.98 5.46 -24.04
N PHE A 538 -14.05 4.15 -24.30
CA PHE A 538 -13.51 3.12 -23.41
C PHE A 538 -11.98 3.07 -23.52
N LEU A 539 -11.31 4.13 -23.10
CA LEU A 539 -9.85 4.10 -22.94
C LEU A 539 -9.50 3.60 -21.54
N TYR A 540 -8.63 2.59 -21.50
CA TYR A 540 -8.19 1.87 -20.31
C TYR A 540 -7.37 2.75 -19.34
N GLU A 541 -7.63 2.62 -18.04
CA GLU A 541 -7.08 3.45 -16.96
C GLU A 541 -5.54 3.45 -16.89
N ASP A 542 -4.86 2.29 -16.86
CA ASP A 542 -3.39 2.30 -16.79
C ASP A 542 -2.76 2.92 -18.05
N TRP A 543 -3.35 2.75 -19.24
CA TRP A 543 -2.81 3.35 -20.45
C TRP A 543 -3.01 4.87 -20.45
N ARG A 544 -4.13 5.38 -19.93
CA ARG A 544 -4.31 6.82 -19.71
C ARG A 544 -3.23 7.36 -18.76
N ILE A 545 -2.89 6.61 -17.71
CA ILE A 545 -1.85 7.02 -16.78
C ILE A 545 -0.46 6.97 -17.43
N SER A 546 -0.05 5.82 -17.99
CA SER A 546 1.28 5.63 -18.57
C SER A 546 1.51 6.54 -19.76
N HIS A 547 0.52 6.64 -20.63
CA HIS A 547 0.68 7.34 -21.89
C HIS A 547 0.30 8.81 -21.74
N ALA A 548 -0.93 9.12 -21.32
CA ALA A 548 -1.43 10.49 -21.39
C ALA A 548 -1.04 11.37 -20.18
N LEU A 549 -0.95 10.81 -18.96
CA LEU A 549 -0.51 11.54 -17.75
C LEU A 549 0.99 11.51 -17.49
N SER A 550 1.73 10.66 -18.21
CA SER A 550 3.16 10.48 -18.00
C SER A 550 3.95 10.70 -19.28
N HIS A 551 3.85 9.81 -20.27
CA HIS A 551 4.61 9.92 -21.53
C HIS A 551 4.32 11.22 -22.30
N HIS A 552 3.07 11.63 -22.47
CA HIS A 552 2.70 12.88 -23.14
C HIS A 552 3.21 14.14 -22.41
N LEU A 553 3.26 14.09 -21.09
CA LEU A 553 3.61 15.27 -20.29
C LEU A 553 5.12 15.41 -20.10
N TYR A 554 5.83 14.28 -20.07
CA TYR A 554 7.25 14.22 -19.77
C TYR A 554 8.01 13.18 -20.62
N PRO A 555 7.85 13.17 -21.96
CA PRO A 555 8.43 12.15 -22.84
C PRO A 555 9.95 12.07 -22.68
N ASN A 556 10.51 10.86 -22.72
CA ASN A 556 11.96 10.59 -22.59
C ASN A 556 12.62 11.06 -21.28
N THR A 557 11.83 11.47 -20.29
CA THR A 557 12.35 11.82 -18.96
C THR A 557 12.22 10.65 -17.99
N MET A 558 12.83 10.73 -16.82
CA MET A 558 12.56 9.77 -15.73
C MET A 558 11.11 9.81 -15.19
N LEU A 559 10.33 10.84 -15.52
CA LEU A 559 8.89 10.90 -15.23
C LEU A 559 8.03 10.18 -16.27
N ASP A 560 8.63 9.73 -17.39
CA ASP A 560 8.01 8.87 -18.39
C ASP A 560 7.94 7.42 -17.86
N LEU A 561 6.73 6.96 -17.59
CA LEU A 561 6.46 5.63 -17.07
C LEU A 561 6.78 4.57 -18.12
N GLU A 562 6.56 4.86 -19.40
CA GLU A 562 6.79 3.90 -20.49
C GLU A 562 8.29 3.65 -20.69
N VAL A 563 9.10 4.70 -20.59
CA VAL A 563 10.57 4.57 -20.55
C VAL A 563 11.00 3.84 -19.29
N SER A 564 10.64 4.36 -18.11
CA SER A 564 11.13 3.81 -16.84
C SER A 564 10.71 2.36 -16.56
N MET A 565 9.55 1.91 -17.09
CA MET A 565 9.13 0.50 -17.03
C MET A 565 10.00 -0.41 -17.89
N MET A 566 10.47 0.08 -19.02
CA MET A 566 11.22 -0.71 -20.01
C MET A 566 12.73 -0.67 -19.76
N GLU A 567 13.26 0.34 -19.07
CA GLU A 567 14.68 0.51 -18.73
C GLU A 567 15.39 -0.74 -18.16
N PRO A 568 14.76 -1.64 -17.37
CA PRO A 568 15.42 -2.89 -16.96
C PRO A 568 15.78 -3.83 -18.12
N VAL A 569 15.16 -3.68 -19.29
CA VAL A 569 15.27 -4.60 -20.43
C VAL A 569 15.69 -3.87 -21.72
N LEU A 570 15.15 -2.69 -21.97
CA LEU A 570 15.46 -1.77 -23.07
C LEU A 570 15.96 -0.45 -22.49
N GLN A 571 17.28 -0.26 -22.44
CA GLN A 571 17.90 0.93 -21.87
C GLN A 571 18.06 2.01 -22.92
N TRP A 572 17.13 2.97 -22.99
CA TRP A 572 17.26 4.13 -23.87
C TRP A 572 18.12 5.21 -23.23
N LEU A 573 18.03 5.45 -21.93
CA LEU A 573 18.81 6.51 -21.28
C LEU A 573 20.33 6.26 -21.36
N PRO A 574 21.17 7.28 -21.64
CA PRO A 574 22.59 7.08 -21.95
C PRO A 574 23.45 6.85 -20.69
N TYR A 575 23.47 5.61 -20.18
CA TYR A 575 24.38 5.23 -19.10
C TYR A 575 25.77 4.82 -19.63
N GLU A 576 26.82 5.33 -19.01
CA GLU A 576 28.19 4.83 -19.23
C GLU A 576 28.33 3.35 -18.85
N SER A 577 27.48 2.84 -17.95
CA SER A 577 27.52 1.48 -17.42
C SER A 577 26.74 0.43 -18.23
N LYS A 578 26.14 0.75 -19.39
CA LYS A 578 25.39 -0.27 -20.15
C LYS A 578 26.31 -1.40 -20.59
N SER A 579 25.93 -2.64 -20.28
CA SER A 579 26.71 -3.81 -20.70
C SER A 579 26.58 -4.07 -22.19
N THR A 580 27.56 -4.76 -22.80
CA THR A 580 27.49 -5.18 -24.21
C THR A 580 26.23 -5.98 -24.52
N LEU A 581 25.75 -6.78 -23.55
CA LEU A 581 24.50 -7.51 -23.67
C LEU A 581 23.30 -6.57 -23.82
N HIS A 582 23.17 -5.53 -22.97
CA HIS A 582 22.05 -4.58 -23.08
C HIS A 582 22.11 -3.74 -24.37
N LYS A 583 23.31 -3.38 -24.83
CA LYS A 583 23.48 -2.57 -26.05
C LYS A 583 23.03 -3.29 -27.32
N TYR A 584 23.51 -4.51 -27.53
CA TYR A 584 23.34 -5.22 -28.80
C TYR A 584 22.43 -6.45 -28.67
N GLY A 585 22.33 -7.05 -27.49
CA GLY A 585 21.36 -8.10 -27.24
C GLY A 585 19.92 -7.58 -27.31
N SER A 586 19.69 -6.32 -26.94
CA SER A 586 18.37 -5.67 -27.08
C SER A 586 17.86 -5.67 -28.51
N TRP A 587 18.74 -5.62 -29.50
CA TRP A 587 18.33 -5.70 -30.90
C TRP A 587 17.67 -7.05 -31.23
N LEU A 588 18.06 -8.13 -30.53
CA LEU A 588 17.52 -9.47 -30.73
C LEU A 588 16.23 -9.70 -29.92
N TRP A 589 16.14 -9.19 -28.70
CA TRP A 589 14.95 -9.41 -27.86
C TRP A 589 13.88 -8.31 -28.02
N SER A 590 14.17 -7.16 -28.60
CA SER A 590 13.16 -6.13 -28.91
C SER A 590 11.96 -6.71 -29.69
N PRO A 591 12.12 -7.47 -30.79
CA PRO A 591 11.00 -8.14 -31.45
C PRO A 591 10.16 -9.07 -30.55
N LEU A 592 10.82 -9.74 -29.59
CA LEU A 592 10.14 -10.62 -28.62
C LEU A 592 9.34 -9.80 -27.58
N ILE A 593 9.89 -8.67 -27.15
CA ILE A 593 9.18 -7.71 -26.29
C ILE A 593 7.97 -7.17 -27.03
N TYR A 594 8.13 -6.71 -28.28
CA TYR A 594 7.03 -6.18 -29.09
C TYR A 594 5.91 -7.23 -29.20
N SER A 595 6.28 -8.49 -29.43
CA SER A 595 5.34 -9.62 -29.51
C SER A 595 4.60 -9.98 -28.22
N SER A 596 5.06 -9.49 -27.06
CA SER A 596 4.54 -9.88 -25.74
C SER A 596 3.87 -8.76 -24.94
N MET A 597 3.91 -7.50 -25.39
CA MET A 597 3.33 -6.35 -24.68
C MET A 597 1.86 -6.56 -24.31
N PHE A 598 1.02 -7.06 -25.22
CA PHE A 598 -0.40 -7.29 -24.93
C PHE A 598 -0.63 -8.36 -23.85
N HIS A 599 0.18 -9.43 -23.86
CA HIS A 599 0.16 -10.44 -22.81
C HIS A 599 0.68 -9.90 -21.48
N GLY A 600 1.73 -9.08 -21.52
CA GLY A 600 2.26 -8.38 -20.35
C GLY A 600 1.20 -7.53 -19.65
N GLN A 601 0.41 -6.77 -20.42
CA GLN A 601 -0.72 -5.99 -19.89
C GLN A 601 -1.80 -6.89 -19.26
N LEU A 602 -2.14 -8.01 -19.89
CA LEU A 602 -3.07 -8.98 -19.30
C LEU A 602 -2.53 -9.57 -17.98
N ILE A 603 -1.23 -9.89 -17.92
CA ILE A 603 -0.57 -10.41 -16.71
C ILE A 603 -0.55 -9.36 -15.59
N ILE A 604 -0.25 -8.10 -15.91
CA ILE A 604 -0.28 -6.99 -14.93
C ILE A 604 -1.68 -6.86 -14.34
N ARG A 605 -2.74 -6.91 -15.16
CA ARG A 605 -4.13 -6.86 -14.68
C ARG A 605 -4.49 -8.02 -13.76
N LEU A 606 -4.21 -9.25 -14.21
CA LEU A 606 -4.44 -10.43 -13.39
C LEU A 606 -3.66 -10.33 -12.07
N SER A 607 -2.42 -9.82 -12.13
CA SER A 607 -1.61 -9.58 -10.95
C SER A 607 -2.25 -8.56 -10.02
N LEU A 608 -2.74 -7.42 -10.51
CA LEU A 608 -3.44 -6.42 -9.69
C LEU A 608 -4.68 -7.03 -8.99
N ILE A 609 -5.45 -7.85 -9.71
CA ILE A 609 -6.60 -8.60 -9.16
C ILE A 609 -6.14 -9.55 -8.04
N PHE A 610 -5.11 -10.36 -8.30
CA PHE A 610 -4.56 -11.28 -7.30
C PHE A 610 -3.94 -10.57 -6.09
N HIS A 611 -3.44 -9.34 -6.28
CA HIS A 611 -2.88 -8.51 -5.23
C HIS A 611 -3.94 -7.68 -4.47
N GLY A 612 -5.23 -7.87 -4.76
CA GLY A 612 -6.30 -7.25 -3.98
C GLY A 612 -6.70 -5.85 -4.41
N TYR A 613 -6.16 -5.33 -5.51
CA TYR A 613 -6.56 -4.03 -6.10
C TYR A 613 -7.92 -4.12 -6.82
N LEU A 614 -8.90 -4.79 -6.21
CA LEU A 614 -10.20 -5.13 -6.80
C LEU A 614 -11.10 -3.91 -7.03
N ASP A 615 -10.92 -2.84 -6.25
CA ASP A 615 -11.68 -1.60 -6.42
C ASP A 615 -11.33 -0.89 -7.74
N ASN A 616 -10.21 -1.27 -8.39
CA ASN A 616 -9.77 -0.76 -9.69
C ASN A 616 -10.17 -1.67 -10.87
N VAL A 617 -10.89 -2.78 -10.63
CA VAL A 617 -11.38 -3.65 -11.69
C VAL A 617 -12.67 -3.06 -12.26
N ARG A 618 -12.62 -2.63 -13.52
CA ARG A 618 -13.75 -1.97 -14.19
C ARG A 618 -14.53 -2.96 -15.05
N LYS A 619 -15.80 -2.60 -15.34
CA LYS A 619 -16.62 -3.35 -16.32
C LYS A 619 -16.00 -3.37 -17.71
N THR A 620 -15.01 -2.53 -18.01
CA THR A 620 -14.28 -2.53 -19.28
C THR A 620 -13.23 -3.63 -19.36
N ASP A 621 -12.81 -4.23 -18.23
CA ASP A 621 -11.80 -5.28 -18.21
C ASP A 621 -12.28 -6.62 -18.81
N ILE A 622 -13.58 -6.79 -19.01
CA ILE A 622 -14.16 -7.93 -19.74
C ILE A 622 -14.12 -7.73 -21.26
N ILE A 623 -13.95 -6.50 -21.78
CA ILE A 623 -13.96 -6.22 -23.23
C ILE A 623 -12.94 -7.08 -24.00
N PRO A 624 -11.68 -7.24 -23.54
CA PRO A 624 -10.71 -8.10 -24.23
C PRO A 624 -11.14 -9.57 -24.34
N LEU A 625 -12.07 -10.03 -23.48
CA LEU A 625 -12.61 -11.39 -23.50
C LEU A 625 -13.76 -11.56 -24.51
N ILE A 626 -14.29 -10.48 -25.10
CA ILE A 626 -15.36 -10.56 -26.11
C ILE A 626 -14.87 -11.34 -27.32
N LEU A 627 -13.68 -11.02 -27.85
CA LEU A 627 -13.14 -11.70 -29.03
C LEU A 627 -12.96 -13.22 -28.81
N PRO A 628 -12.24 -13.72 -27.78
CA PRO A 628 -12.13 -15.15 -27.55
C PRO A 628 -13.48 -15.81 -27.22
N SER A 629 -14.41 -15.09 -26.60
CA SER A 629 -15.77 -15.61 -26.37
C SER A 629 -16.52 -15.80 -27.68
N LEU A 630 -16.51 -14.81 -28.59
CA LEU A 630 -17.12 -14.94 -29.92
C LEU A 630 -16.45 -16.06 -30.73
N MET A 631 -15.12 -16.15 -30.69
CA MET A 631 -14.38 -17.23 -31.34
C MET A 631 -14.82 -18.59 -30.80
N TYR A 632 -14.98 -18.75 -29.47
CA TYR A 632 -15.41 -20.00 -28.86
C TYR A 632 -16.86 -20.37 -29.24
N PHE A 633 -17.80 -19.45 -29.02
CA PHE A 633 -19.23 -19.72 -29.19
C PHE A 633 -19.68 -19.81 -30.65
N LEU A 634 -19.04 -19.09 -31.59
CA LEU A 634 -19.48 -19.04 -32.98
C LEU A 634 -18.76 -20.04 -33.90
N SER A 635 -17.57 -20.51 -33.54
CA SER A 635 -16.78 -21.39 -34.43
C SER A 635 -16.97 -22.89 -34.20
N GLY A 636 -17.51 -23.29 -33.04
CA GLY A 636 -17.54 -24.71 -32.62
C GLY A 636 -16.17 -25.29 -32.26
N SER A 637 -15.11 -24.46 -32.18
CA SER A 637 -13.77 -24.89 -31.78
C SER A 637 -13.69 -25.24 -30.29
N GLY A 638 -12.77 -26.15 -29.93
CA GLY A 638 -12.48 -26.45 -28.52
C GLY A 638 -11.80 -25.27 -27.81
N LEU A 639 -11.99 -25.15 -26.50
CA LEU A 639 -11.48 -24.01 -25.70
C LEU A 639 -9.97 -23.80 -25.85
N LEU A 640 -9.18 -24.88 -25.81
CA LEU A 640 -7.72 -24.79 -25.98
C LEU A 640 -7.34 -24.22 -27.34
N GLN A 641 -8.00 -24.68 -28.41
CA GLN A 641 -7.75 -24.20 -29.76
C GLN A 641 -8.13 -22.72 -29.89
N THR A 642 -9.25 -22.31 -29.29
CA THR A 642 -9.64 -20.89 -29.23
C THR A 642 -8.59 -20.04 -28.53
N LEU A 643 -8.11 -20.47 -27.36
CA LEU A 643 -7.11 -19.73 -26.59
C LEU A 643 -5.76 -19.65 -27.32
N VAL A 644 -5.33 -20.71 -28.01
CA VAL A 644 -4.10 -20.71 -28.82
C VAL A 644 -4.23 -19.74 -29.99
N THR A 645 -5.34 -19.79 -30.74
CA THR A 645 -5.58 -18.87 -31.86
C THR A 645 -5.69 -17.42 -31.38
N TRP A 646 -6.39 -17.18 -30.27
CA TRP A 646 -6.48 -15.86 -29.66
C TRP A 646 -5.10 -15.34 -29.24
N SER A 647 -4.27 -16.19 -28.64
CA SER A 647 -2.88 -15.84 -28.28
C SER A 647 -2.06 -15.48 -29.51
N TRP A 648 -2.21 -16.19 -30.63
CA TRP A 648 -1.54 -15.84 -31.89
C TRP A 648 -1.97 -14.49 -32.46
N ILE A 649 -3.27 -14.17 -32.38
CA ILE A 649 -3.80 -12.85 -32.77
C ILE A 649 -3.16 -11.77 -31.89
N LEU A 650 -3.11 -11.98 -30.57
CA LEU A 650 -2.48 -11.05 -29.63
C LEU A 650 -0.99 -10.88 -29.89
N VAL A 651 -0.24 -11.96 -30.14
CA VAL A 651 1.20 -11.89 -30.48
C VAL A 651 1.42 -11.04 -31.73
N THR A 652 0.65 -11.29 -32.78
CA THR A 652 0.79 -10.58 -34.06
C THR A 652 0.44 -9.11 -33.92
N GLY A 653 -0.72 -8.81 -33.30
CA GLY A 653 -1.14 -7.43 -33.05
C GLY A 653 -0.17 -6.67 -32.14
N SER A 654 0.34 -7.34 -31.10
CA SER A 654 1.34 -6.79 -30.18
C SER A 654 2.63 -6.46 -30.92
N PHE A 655 3.12 -7.35 -31.79
CA PHE A 655 4.34 -7.10 -32.57
C PHE A 655 4.24 -5.84 -33.42
N PHE A 656 3.15 -5.69 -34.18
CA PHE A 656 2.96 -4.49 -35.00
C PHE A 656 2.75 -3.24 -34.14
N PHE A 657 1.97 -3.33 -33.07
CA PHE A 657 1.79 -2.21 -32.15
C PHE A 657 3.11 -1.77 -31.51
N GLY A 658 3.93 -2.70 -31.02
CA GLY A 658 5.23 -2.41 -30.44
C GLY A 658 6.23 -1.87 -31.47
N LEU A 659 6.27 -2.45 -32.67
CA LEU A 659 7.08 -1.95 -33.77
C LEU A 659 6.72 -0.51 -34.12
N ILE A 660 5.43 -0.17 -34.20
CA ILE A 660 4.96 1.16 -34.58
C ILE A 660 5.11 2.16 -33.43
N GLY A 661 4.68 1.79 -32.21
CA GLY A 661 4.61 2.66 -31.05
C GLY A 661 5.97 2.94 -30.41
N ILE A 662 6.82 1.92 -30.24
CA ILE A 662 8.17 2.10 -29.66
C ILE A 662 9.12 2.74 -30.68
N ASN A 663 8.92 2.53 -31.98
CA ASN A 663 9.58 3.33 -33.03
C ASN A 663 8.79 4.58 -33.39
N GLY A 664 7.90 5.01 -32.48
CA GLY A 664 7.32 6.34 -32.52
C GLY A 664 8.41 7.40 -32.48
N ALA A 665 8.00 8.66 -32.62
CA ALA A 665 8.85 9.84 -32.78
C ALA A 665 9.93 10.07 -31.68
N HIS A 666 10.07 9.20 -30.67
CA HIS A 666 10.67 9.49 -29.37
C HIS A 666 12.06 8.90 -29.11
N HIS A 667 12.60 7.97 -29.89
CA HIS A 667 13.80 7.22 -29.47
C HIS A 667 15.02 7.36 -30.40
N HIS A 668 15.16 8.51 -31.05
CA HIS A 668 16.32 8.81 -31.90
C HIS A 668 17.49 9.41 -31.10
N PRO A 669 18.77 9.19 -31.47
CA PRO A 669 19.92 9.83 -30.82
C PRO A 669 19.94 11.36 -30.86
N ASP A 670 19.20 11.93 -31.81
CA ASP A 670 19.12 13.38 -32.03
C ASP A 670 18.01 14.05 -31.20
N VAL A 671 17.17 13.28 -30.51
CA VAL A 671 16.20 13.83 -29.55
C VAL A 671 16.76 13.82 -28.15
N PHE A 672 16.23 14.69 -27.29
CA PHE A 672 16.60 14.74 -25.89
C PHE A 672 16.18 13.47 -25.16
N MET A 673 17.12 12.92 -24.40
CA MET A 673 16.91 11.88 -23.39
C MET A 673 17.41 12.38 -22.04
N ASP A 674 16.74 11.99 -20.96
CA ASP A 674 17.22 12.34 -19.62
C ASP A 674 18.67 11.86 -19.42
N GLY A 675 19.54 12.77 -18.97
CA GLY A 675 20.98 12.54 -18.88
C GLY A 675 21.81 13.02 -20.09
N ASP A 676 21.20 13.61 -21.12
CA ASP A 676 21.92 14.39 -22.13
C ASP A 676 22.38 15.74 -21.56
N THR A 677 23.59 16.21 -21.95
CA THR A 677 24.42 17.32 -21.40
C THR A 677 25.24 17.00 -20.12
N PRO A 678 26.51 17.46 -19.98
CA PRO A 678 27.34 17.15 -18.81
C PRO A 678 26.76 17.71 -17.50
N ARG A 679 27.01 17.00 -16.39
CA ARG A 679 26.68 17.34 -15.00
C ARG A 679 27.42 18.60 -14.50
N GLN A 680 27.23 19.76 -15.13
CA GLN A 680 27.72 21.01 -14.55
C GLN A 680 26.71 21.52 -13.52
N GLN A 681 27.19 21.54 -12.28
CA GLN A 681 26.54 22.12 -11.12
C GLN A 681 25.99 23.52 -11.42
N PHE A 682 24.66 23.68 -11.38
CA PHE A 682 24.05 24.97 -11.03
C PHE A 682 24.32 25.25 -9.53
N THR A 683 25.59 25.46 -9.16
CA THR A 683 26.00 25.98 -7.85
C THR A 683 25.88 27.51 -7.86
N LYS A 684 24.65 28.05 -7.84
CA LYS A 684 24.39 29.41 -7.33
C LYS A 684 23.02 29.48 -6.65
N SER A 685 22.91 28.73 -5.55
CA SER A 685 22.17 29.07 -4.31
C SER A 685 22.04 27.77 -3.54
N THR A 686 22.91 27.56 -2.55
CA THR A 686 22.79 26.46 -1.59
C THR A 686 21.63 26.75 -0.63
N PRO A 687 20.55 25.94 -0.57
CA PRO A 687 19.71 25.85 0.60
C PRO A 687 20.35 24.87 1.60
N SER A 688 20.15 25.11 2.90
CA SER A 688 20.69 24.33 4.03
C SER A 688 20.15 22.90 4.17
N SER A 689 19.52 22.35 3.14
CA SER A 689 19.18 20.93 3.01
C SER A 689 18.62 20.68 1.60
N PRO A 690 19.22 19.77 0.80
CA PRO A 690 18.71 19.47 -0.54
C PRO A 690 17.33 18.79 -0.43
N PRO A 691 16.37 19.09 -1.33
CA PRO A 691 15.17 18.26 -1.45
C PRO A 691 15.63 16.83 -1.78
N LYS A 692 15.04 15.82 -1.14
CA LYS A 692 15.27 14.41 -1.47
C LYS A 692 14.59 14.05 -2.79
N LEU A 693 14.99 14.71 -3.87
CA LEU A 693 14.68 14.32 -5.24
C LEU A 693 15.45 13.03 -5.51
N PHE A 694 14.69 11.97 -5.81
CA PHE A 694 15.11 10.60 -6.15
C PHE A 694 16.59 10.24 -5.89
N PRO A 695 16.87 9.28 -5.00
CA PRO A 695 17.99 8.38 -5.30
C PRO A 695 17.70 6.91 -5.05
N ARG A 696 18.24 6.11 -5.97
CA ARG A 696 18.17 4.65 -6.13
C ARG A 696 16.85 4.18 -6.76
N ALA A 697 16.80 4.25 -8.08
CA ALA A 697 16.22 3.15 -8.86
C ALA A 697 16.98 1.89 -8.45
N ALA A 698 16.48 1.23 -7.40
CA ALA A 698 17.00 -0.02 -6.93
C ALA A 698 16.50 -1.07 -7.91
N PHE A 699 17.26 -1.27 -9.00
CA PHE A 699 17.10 -2.40 -9.91
C PHE A 699 17.34 -3.69 -9.11
N TYR A 700 16.30 -4.16 -8.41
CA TYR A 700 16.26 -5.47 -7.78
C TYR A 700 15.20 -6.30 -8.48
N SER A 701 15.65 -7.08 -9.46
CA SER A 701 14.89 -8.16 -10.05
C SER A 701 14.59 -9.22 -8.99
N LYS A 702 13.37 -9.23 -8.44
CA LYS A 702 12.82 -10.39 -7.73
C LYS A 702 11.32 -10.53 -7.99
N GLY A 703 11.00 -11.44 -8.92
CA GLY A 703 9.65 -11.95 -9.18
C GLY A 703 9.63 -12.64 -10.55
N LEU A 704 9.38 -13.95 -10.60
CA LEU A 704 9.24 -14.78 -11.82
C LEU A 704 8.31 -14.09 -12.83
N VAL A 705 8.60 -14.02 -14.14
CA VAL A 705 8.55 -15.12 -15.12
C VAL A 705 9.38 -14.77 -16.38
N PHE A 706 10.26 -15.70 -16.79
CA PHE A 706 11.14 -15.80 -17.98
C PHE A 706 12.11 -14.63 -18.33
N LEU A 707 13.41 -14.95 -18.24
CA LEU A 707 14.60 -14.12 -18.59
C LEU A 707 15.01 -13.05 -17.55
N SER A 708 15.27 -13.43 -16.29
CA SER A 708 15.97 -12.57 -15.33
C SER A 708 17.47 -12.88 -15.28
N PHE A 709 18.29 -12.05 -15.94
CA PHE A 709 19.71 -11.97 -15.60
C PHE A 709 19.87 -11.05 -14.36
N PRO A 710 20.67 -11.44 -13.35
CA PRO A 710 20.89 -10.62 -12.17
C PRO A 710 21.89 -9.50 -12.51
N TYR A 711 21.44 -8.25 -12.64
CA TYR A 711 22.34 -7.10 -12.73
C TYR A 711 21.93 -6.01 -11.74
N ARG A 712 22.87 -5.58 -10.90
CA ARG A 712 22.75 -4.40 -10.03
C ARG A 712 23.31 -3.21 -10.80
N VAL A 713 22.46 -2.29 -11.24
CA VAL A 713 22.94 -0.96 -11.67
C VAL A 713 23.25 -0.15 -10.40
N ASN A 714 24.53 0.11 -10.15
CA ASN A 714 25.00 0.83 -8.98
C ASN A 714 25.11 2.32 -9.30
N VAL A 715 23.98 3.02 -9.46
CA VAL A 715 24.02 4.48 -9.65
C VAL A 715 24.11 5.15 -8.28
N LYS A 716 25.31 5.58 -7.89
CA LYS A 716 25.51 6.51 -6.77
C LYS A 716 25.28 7.94 -7.30
N GLY A 717 24.17 8.57 -6.93
CA GLY A 717 23.90 9.99 -7.19
C GLY A 717 22.46 10.37 -6.85
N ASN A 718 22.26 11.56 -6.29
CA ASN A 718 20.94 12.21 -6.21
C ASN A 718 20.50 12.55 -7.65
N PHE A 719 19.37 12.04 -8.09
CA PHE A 719 18.79 12.34 -9.40
C PHE A 719 17.98 13.63 -9.27
N VAL A 720 18.53 14.70 -9.83
CA VAL A 720 17.80 15.93 -10.14
C VAL A 720 17.15 15.69 -11.50
N ILE A 721 15.87 16.00 -11.70
CA ILE A 721 15.27 16.03 -13.05
C ILE A 721 16.01 17.12 -13.83
N TYR A 722 16.77 16.75 -14.85
CA TYR A 722 17.69 17.67 -15.52
C TYR A 722 16.95 18.48 -16.57
N ARG A 723 17.24 19.80 -16.61
CA ARG A 723 16.68 20.71 -17.61
C ARG A 723 17.53 20.61 -18.87
N CYS A 724 16.93 20.21 -20.00
CA CYS A 724 17.55 20.31 -21.33
C CYS A 724 17.81 21.78 -21.71
N ARG A 725 16.99 22.70 -21.19
CA ARG A 725 16.93 24.11 -21.60
C ARG A 725 16.75 25.05 -20.40
N GLU A 726 17.42 26.22 -20.43
CA GLU A 726 17.38 27.21 -19.34
C GLU A 726 16.01 27.86 -19.14
N ASP A 727 15.31 28.13 -20.25
CA ASP A 727 13.98 28.75 -20.26
C ASP A 727 12.90 27.82 -19.69
N ALA A 728 13.15 26.50 -19.71
CA ALA A 728 12.29 25.43 -19.23
C ALA A 728 10.84 25.51 -19.75
N ASP A 729 10.65 25.99 -20.97
CA ASP A 729 9.32 26.03 -21.60
C ASP A 729 8.83 24.60 -21.88
N TRP A 730 7.62 24.26 -21.42
CA TRP A 730 7.07 22.91 -21.58
C TRP A 730 6.92 22.48 -23.04
N GLY A 731 6.42 23.38 -23.91
CA GLY A 731 6.16 23.05 -25.31
C GLY A 731 7.44 22.84 -26.09
N LEU A 732 8.48 23.62 -25.80
CA LEU A 732 9.79 23.37 -26.40
C LEU A 732 10.40 22.08 -25.87
N GLY A 733 10.21 21.74 -24.59
CA GLY A 733 10.59 20.45 -24.04
C GLY A 733 9.96 19.26 -24.77
N GLN A 734 8.69 19.38 -25.20
CA GLN A 734 8.07 18.37 -26.08
C GLN A 734 8.82 18.26 -27.41
N LEU A 735 9.06 19.38 -28.10
CA LEU A 735 9.76 19.38 -29.39
C LEU A 735 11.21 18.87 -29.30
N ASP A 736 11.86 19.03 -28.16
CA ASP A 736 13.23 18.52 -27.95
C ASP A 736 13.27 16.99 -27.91
N THR A 737 12.17 16.34 -27.50
CA THR A 737 12.10 14.88 -27.25
C THR A 737 11.57 14.04 -28.41
N LEU A 738 11.06 14.66 -29.47
CA LEU A 738 10.40 13.94 -30.56
C LEU A 738 10.75 14.49 -31.94
N ARG A 739 10.61 13.66 -32.98
CA ARG A 739 10.72 14.05 -34.40
C ARG A 739 9.56 13.49 -35.22
N ASP A 740 8.89 14.36 -35.95
CA ASP A 740 7.84 13.93 -36.86
C ASP A 740 8.37 13.16 -38.06
N ARG A 741 7.51 12.30 -38.60
CA ARG A 741 7.77 11.45 -39.78
C ARG A 741 6.93 11.94 -40.95
N PRO A 742 7.49 12.63 -41.95
CA PRO A 742 6.71 13.23 -43.04
C PRO A 742 6.05 12.16 -43.91
N ASP A 743 6.63 10.96 -43.96
CA ASP A 743 6.18 9.80 -44.75
C ASP A 743 4.75 9.34 -44.42
N ILE A 744 4.24 9.62 -43.21
CA ILE A 744 2.95 9.12 -42.70
C ILE A 744 1.95 10.23 -42.37
N GLN A 745 2.33 11.50 -42.57
CA GLN A 745 1.52 12.66 -42.18
C GLN A 745 0.50 13.09 -43.23
N SER A 746 0.77 12.86 -44.51
CA SER A 746 -0.09 13.32 -45.62
C SER A 746 -1.41 12.55 -45.79
N ASN A 747 -1.64 11.54 -44.94
CA ASN A 747 -2.79 10.67 -45.02
C ASN A 747 -3.35 10.39 -43.62
N LEU A 748 -4.61 10.79 -43.38
CA LEU A 748 -5.26 10.63 -42.07
C LEU A 748 -5.30 9.17 -41.58
N PHE A 749 -5.49 8.19 -42.47
CA PHE A 749 -5.47 6.77 -42.09
C PHE A 749 -4.07 6.34 -41.61
N LEU A 750 -3.02 6.75 -42.31
CA LEU A 750 -1.63 6.49 -41.88
C LEU A 750 -1.32 7.25 -40.59
N ALA A 751 -1.72 8.51 -40.48
CA ALA A 751 -1.53 9.30 -39.26
C ALA A 751 -2.18 8.64 -38.04
N LEU A 752 -3.41 8.12 -38.16
CA LEU A 752 -4.12 7.44 -37.08
C LEU A 752 -3.57 6.04 -36.75
N THR A 753 -3.06 5.31 -37.74
CA THR A 753 -2.58 3.92 -37.54
C THR A 753 -1.09 3.81 -37.29
N GLN A 754 -0.32 4.88 -37.54
CA GLN A 754 1.14 4.92 -37.42
C GLN A 754 1.64 6.02 -36.47
N PHE A 755 0.78 6.74 -35.74
CA PHE A 755 1.14 7.90 -34.90
C PHE A 755 1.81 9.02 -35.70
N GLY A 756 1.10 9.54 -36.72
CA GLY A 756 1.49 10.76 -37.44
C GLY A 756 1.15 12.03 -36.64
N HIS A 757 1.66 13.17 -37.10
CA HIS A 757 1.52 14.49 -36.47
C HIS A 757 1.88 14.51 -34.97
N HIS A 758 2.93 13.79 -34.61
CA HIS A 758 3.23 13.42 -33.24
C HIS A 758 3.59 14.62 -32.37
N ALA A 759 4.31 15.60 -32.93
CA ALA A 759 4.66 16.83 -32.23
C ALA A 759 3.42 17.61 -31.77
N LEU A 760 2.52 17.88 -32.70
CA LEU A 760 1.28 18.60 -32.39
C LEU A 760 0.33 17.77 -31.53
N HIS A 761 0.33 16.45 -31.67
CA HIS A 761 -0.43 15.56 -30.79
C HIS A 761 0.07 15.64 -29.34
N HIS A 762 1.39 15.69 -29.12
CA HIS A 762 1.95 15.90 -27.78
C HIS A 762 1.61 17.29 -27.22
N LEU A 763 1.72 18.33 -28.04
CA LEU A 763 1.44 19.71 -27.62
C LEU A 763 -0.05 19.99 -27.36
N PHE A 764 -0.94 19.32 -28.12
CA PHE A 764 -2.38 19.54 -28.12
C PHE A 764 -3.16 18.20 -28.22
N PRO A 765 -3.07 17.33 -27.19
CA PRO A 765 -3.60 15.96 -27.24
C PRO A 765 -5.13 15.88 -27.43
N THR A 766 -5.85 16.96 -27.12
CA THR A 766 -7.31 17.04 -27.28
C THR A 766 -7.75 17.51 -28.67
N VAL A 767 -6.82 17.91 -29.54
CA VAL A 767 -7.14 18.29 -30.93
C VAL A 767 -7.18 17.02 -31.78
N ASP A 768 -8.31 16.83 -32.47
CA ASP A 768 -8.49 15.69 -33.35
C ASP A 768 -7.42 15.63 -34.47
N HIS A 769 -6.95 14.42 -34.78
CA HIS A 769 -5.88 14.20 -35.76
C HIS A 769 -6.21 14.75 -37.16
N SER A 770 -7.50 14.81 -37.55
CA SER A 770 -7.91 15.40 -38.83
C SER A 770 -7.66 16.91 -38.95
N ARG A 771 -7.31 17.58 -37.83
CA ARG A 771 -7.08 19.02 -37.78
C ARG A 771 -5.61 19.37 -37.55
N LEU A 772 -4.77 18.42 -37.14
CA LEU A 772 -3.37 18.69 -36.77
C LEU A 772 -2.53 19.18 -37.96
N GLU A 773 -2.70 18.60 -39.15
CA GLU A 773 -1.99 19.01 -40.37
C GLU A 773 -2.08 20.52 -40.63
N LYS A 774 -3.25 21.11 -40.39
CA LYS A 774 -3.52 22.54 -40.62
C LYS A 774 -2.79 23.47 -39.65
N LEU A 775 -2.29 22.94 -38.54
CA LEU A 775 -1.61 23.72 -37.51
C LEU A 775 -0.09 23.78 -37.72
N TYR A 776 0.48 22.98 -38.63
CA TYR A 776 1.91 23.01 -38.94
C TYR A 776 2.42 24.39 -39.37
N PRO A 777 1.74 25.14 -40.27
CA PRO A 777 2.18 26.49 -40.64
C PRO A 777 2.33 27.42 -39.43
N ILE A 778 1.39 27.32 -38.47
CA ILE A 778 1.39 28.11 -37.23
C ILE A 778 2.55 27.68 -36.32
N MET A 779 2.77 26.36 -36.20
CA MET A 779 3.88 25.83 -35.42
C MET A 779 5.22 26.29 -36.02
N MET A 780 5.43 26.16 -37.33
CA MET A 780 6.67 26.55 -37.99
C MET A 780 6.94 28.06 -37.91
N GLU A 781 5.91 28.90 -38.06
CA GLU A 781 6.02 30.34 -37.86
C GLU A 781 6.45 30.68 -36.43
N THR A 782 5.85 30.00 -35.45
CA THR A 782 6.19 30.20 -34.03
C THR A 782 7.61 29.68 -33.72
N CYS A 783 8.00 28.54 -34.28
CA CYS A 783 9.38 28.03 -34.17
C CYS A 783 10.39 29.05 -34.71
N LYS A 784 10.11 29.63 -35.89
CA LYS A 784 10.97 30.66 -36.50
C LYS A 784 11.12 31.89 -35.61
N GLU A 785 10.04 32.37 -35.00
CA GLU A 785 10.05 33.52 -34.09
C GLU A 785 10.90 33.28 -32.84
N PHE A 786 10.84 32.07 -32.28
CA PHE A 786 11.60 31.68 -31.10
C PHE A 786 13.00 31.15 -31.43
N GLY A 787 13.41 31.17 -32.71
CA GLY A 787 14.72 30.70 -33.16
C GLY A 787 14.91 29.19 -32.98
N ILE A 788 13.86 28.41 -33.18
CA ILE A 788 13.84 26.95 -33.03
C ILE A 788 13.93 26.31 -34.41
N GLU A 789 14.94 25.47 -34.62
CA GLU A 789 15.06 24.63 -35.79
C GLU A 789 14.32 23.31 -35.54
N TYR A 790 13.23 23.09 -36.27
CA TYR A 790 12.46 21.86 -36.21
C TYR A 790 12.87 20.92 -37.35
N GLU A 791 13.30 19.71 -37.00
CA GLU A 791 13.75 18.70 -37.96
C GLU A 791 12.73 17.56 -38.06
N GLU A 792 12.57 17.01 -39.25
CA GLU A 792 11.77 15.82 -39.53
C GLU A 792 12.69 14.65 -39.88
N LYS A 793 12.30 13.42 -39.54
CA LYS A 793 13.09 12.21 -39.80
C LYS A 793 12.26 11.20 -40.57
N SER A 794 12.87 10.47 -41.52
CA SER A 794 12.15 9.40 -42.22
C SER A 794 11.80 8.25 -41.28
N ILE A 795 10.83 7.42 -41.65
CA ILE A 795 10.48 6.22 -40.87
C ILE A 795 11.67 5.27 -40.69
N TRP A 796 12.54 5.15 -41.69
CA TRP A 796 13.74 4.30 -41.63
C TRP A 796 14.84 4.88 -40.73
N ASP A 797 14.99 6.21 -40.73
CA ASP A 797 15.91 6.89 -39.81
C ASP A 797 15.44 6.72 -38.37
N MET A 798 14.14 6.88 -38.11
CA MET A 798 13.58 6.66 -36.77
C MET A 798 13.75 5.21 -36.29
N LEU A 799 13.47 4.23 -37.16
CA LEU A 799 13.65 2.81 -36.84
C LEU A 799 15.12 2.48 -36.53
N SER A 800 16.05 2.93 -37.37
CA SER A 800 17.48 2.67 -37.17
C SER A 800 18.04 3.43 -35.97
N GLY A 801 17.59 4.68 -35.78
CA GLY A 801 17.93 5.54 -34.65
C GLY A 801 17.54 4.92 -33.31
N GLN A 802 16.38 4.26 -33.22
CA GLN A 802 15.96 3.54 -32.01
C GLN A 802 17.01 2.52 -31.53
N PHE A 803 17.55 1.72 -32.46
CA PHE A 803 18.59 0.74 -32.13
C PHE A 803 19.95 1.38 -31.85
N GLN A 804 20.27 2.49 -32.52
CA GLN A 804 21.45 3.30 -32.19
C GLN A 804 21.35 3.88 -30.77
N GLN A 805 20.18 4.35 -30.37
CA GLN A 805 19.91 4.89 -29.04
C GLN A 805 20.07 3.81 -27.96
N LEU A 806 19.57 2.59 -28.20
CA LEU A 806 19.80 1.45 -27.30
C LEU A 806 21.29 1.13 -27.12
N ALA A 807 22.09 1.30 -28.18
CA ALA A 807 23.54 1.10 -28.13
C ALA A 807 24.31 2.30 -27.53
N ARG A 808 23.68 3.48 -27.42
CA ARG A 808 24.30 4.72 -26.94
C ARG A 808 24.62 4.64 -25.44
N THR A 809 25.85 5.00 -25.09
CA THR A 809 26.37 5.00 -23.70
C THR A 809 26.88 6.36 -23.25
N THR A 810 27.05 7.28 -24.18
CA THR A 810 27.54 8.64 -23.93
C THR A 810 26.37 9.62 -24.02
N PRO A 811 26.20 10.51 -23.02
CA PRO A 811 25.34 11.68 -23.13
C PRO A 811 25.61 12.48 -24.41
N ASN A 812 24.56 12.99 -25.04
CA ASN A 812 24.70 13.97 -26.11
C ASN A 812 25.13 15.29 -25.44
N PRO A 813 26.32 15.86 -25.75
CA PRO A 813 26.77 17.11 -25.13
C PRO A 813 26.03 18.35 -25.67
N HIS A 814 25.31 18.21 -26.78
CA HIS A 814 24.56 19.27 -27.45
C HIS A 814 23.17 18.77 -27.85
N PRO A 815 22.29 18.44 -26.89
CA PRO A 815 20.93 18.04 -27.21
C PRO A 815 20.14 19.20 -27.84
N PRO A 816 19.01 18.91 -28.50
CA PRO A 816 18.11 19.95 -29.03
C PRO A 816 17.77 21.00 -27.98
N GLY A 817 17.85 22.28 -28.37
CA GLY A 817 17.60 23.40 -27.47
C GLY A 817 18.77 23.81 -26.57
N TYR A 818 19.89 23.08 -26.55
CA TYR A 818 21.11 23.46 -25.83
C TYR A 818 21.75 24.71 -26.45
N LYS A 819 22.00 25.74 -25.62
CA LYS A 819 22.80 26.92 -25.99
C LYS A 819 24.06 26.91 -25.12
N PRO A 820 25.27 26.90 -25.72
CA PRO A 820 26.55 26.78 -25.01
C PRO A 820 26.90 28.00 -24.14
#